data_AF-A0A291P7F4-F1
#
_entry.id   AF-A0A291P7F4-F1
#
_cell.length_a   1.000
_cell.length_b   1.000
_cell.length_c   1.000
_cell.angle_alpha   90.00
_cell.angle_beta   90.00
_cell.angle_gamma   90.00
#
_symmetry.space_group_name_H-M   'P 1'
#
loop_
_entity.id
_entity.type
_entity.pdbx_description
1 polymer ?
#
loop_
_entity_poly.entity_id
_entity_poly.type
_entity_poly.pdbx_seq_one_letter_code
_entity_poly.pdbx_strand_id
1 'polypeptide(L)'
;MSTRFLHHFFEPRTIAVVGASEKPHSMGGLVIRNLREGGFPGAIWAVNPKGYERVHDVPCVSRVSRLPEVPDLAVICTPVARVPRLIEQLGRFGVRAALVLSGGAHLDDEGEAHGSIRTRMLAAARESGMRVLGPECMGLIVPGRRLNASYASQPVKKGRVAYLGQSGMLGNAMIDWAAGRGIGFSHLVTLGDSVDVLLPDLIDYINQYAPTQALLLHLERILDAQHFMTALREASRNRLVLAIKSGRTAASDISGLPPTPGIANRDQVFDAAFARAGVVRVDDSDELFDALETLSRMRPLKRDRLAVVSNGLGPAMLAIDKLISAGGRLAEFSEPTREALRRDEVDVSKPGENPVDLGGNATPERFVETLELVAADPGVDAVLVVHAPTRLAPSRDTAEALIAARKRFRRNLLTSWMGLEEALSARHACNEAGIPTYISPEKAVKAFMHMVDYQRVQALLQETPPSLPFATTRESRAACRALIEEVRGEGRECLLHSEAARVLEAYGIPVAPSRYVTSPEAAAEAAREWRAPLALKVVHDGNCRPFRYRQHPHKLSSGLLQDLDGPEQVAEGVIRLGDKVAEKFPEFTVREYCLQPMQRGKHSMQLCAGITRDPVFGPVIVFGIGGYKVNILADRQVALPPLNMRLAADLVDRTHAARLIREHSRDPERDLARIGELLVTLSQMATDLTALRGLELNPLLLNRDGMLAVDFALDLGTPARFAIMPYPEELREWVTLKNGWEVEVRPIRAEDAPLLTGFHERLSEESIRFRYFHHKADLTQRDLALLSHINYDRQMAFIAEHPLEDGRKEMLGVVRVWNDPDNIRTEFSIIVRDDLQGLGIGSLLMNKMIRYCKSVGTLEMIGKIMVDNHPMRALMKHLGFTQRFNMEEQVVDAVLRLNEPESEWQRHRLESLAD
;
A
#
# COMPACT_ATOMS: atom_id res chain seq x y z
N MET A 1 -1.37 -9.57 -13.44
CA MET A 1 0.07 -9.39 -13.17
C MET A 1 0.83 -9.96 -14.34
N SER A 2 1.54 -9.15 -15.12
CA SER A 2 2.41 -9.74 -16.13
C SER A 2 3.60 -8.87 -16.52
N THR A 3 4.82 -9.37 -16.30
CA THR A 3 6.05 -8.77 -16.85
C THR A 3 6.37 -9.29 -18.25
N ARG A 4 5.51 -10.16 -18.79
CA ARG A 4 5.57 -10.65 -20.18
C ARG A 4 5.93 -9.55 -21.16
N PHE A 5 6.97 -9.79 -21.95
CA PHE A 5 7.47 -8.92 -23.02
C PHE A 5 7.85 -7.49 -22.60
N LEU A 6 7.90 -7.16 -21.31
CA LEU A 6 8.30 -5.83 -20.87
C LEU A 6 9.75 -5.48 -21.19
N HIS A 7 10.63 -6.49 -21.25
CA HIS A 7 12.03 -6.29 -21.63
C HIS A 7 12.20 -5.62 -23.00
N HIS A 8 11.30 -5.87 -23.96
CA HIS A 8 11.34 -5.22 -25.27
C HIS A 8 11.11 -3.69 -25.21
N PHE A 9 10.46 -3.18 -24.16
CA PHE A 9 10.32 -1.72 -23.97
C PHE A 9 11.61 -1.07 -23.46
N PHE A 10 12.40 -1.80 -22.67
CA PHE A 10 13.53 -1.21 -21.93
C PHE A 10 14.90 -1.59 -22.48
N GLU A 11 15.00 -2.74 -23.16
CA GLU A 11 16.22 -3.26 -23.77
C GLU A 11 16.03 -3.69 -25.24
N PRO A 12 15.34 -2.91 -26.10
CA PRO A 12 15.20 -3.26 -27.51
C PRO A 12 16.55 -3.20 -28.22
N ARG A 13 16.78 -4.15 -29.14
CA ARG A 13 17.87 -4.12 -30.13
C ARG A 13 17.40 -3.44 -31.43
N THR A 14 16.10 -3.47 -31.70
CA THR A 14 15.52 -2.93 -32.93
C THR A 14 14.23 -2.16 -32.67
N ILE A 15 14.05 -1.00 -33.31
CA ILE A 15 12.90 -0.11 -33.10
C ILE A 15 12.28 0.30 -34.44
N ALA A 16 10.97 0.14 -34.57
CA ALA A 16 10.20 0.69 -35.69
C ALA A 16 9.35 1.88 -35.22
N VAL A 17 9.51 3.06 -35.84
CA VAL A 17 8.73 4.26 -35.55
C VAL A 17 7.66 4.48 -36.61
N VAL A 18 6.41 4.19 -36.26
CA VAL A 18 5.24 4.27 -37.14
C VAL A 18 4.62 5.66 -37.09
N GLY A 19 4.53 6.32 -38.24
CA GLY A 19 4.02 7.70 -38.36
C GLY A 19 5.11 8.79 -38.33
N ALA A 20 6.38 8.41 -38.44
CA ALA A 20 7.48 9.37 -38.52
C ALA A 20 7.52 10.12 -39.86
N SER A 21 7.79 11.42 -39.81
CA SER A 21 8.01 12.28 -40.99
C SER A 21 8.90 13.46 -40.61
N GLU A 22 9.47 14.15 -41.60
CA GLU A 22 10.30 15.35 -41.37
C GLU A 22 9.49 16.64 -41.18
N LYS A 23 8.16 16.53 -41.04
CA LYS A 23 7.32 17.71 -40.75
C LYS A 23 7.70 18.30 -39.38
N PRO A 24 7.73 19.64 -39.23
CA PRO A 24 8.16 20.30 -37.99
C PRO A 24 7.48 19.79 -36.72
N HIS A 25 6.19 19.44 -36.80
CA HIS A 25 5.38 18.98 -35.67
C HIS A 25 5.12 17.46 -35.69
N SER A 26 5.94 16.67 -36.40
CA SER A 26 5.79 15.22 -36.42
C SER A 26 6.30 14.61 -35.12
N MET A 27 5.41 14.03 -34.32
CA MET A 27 5.78 13.28 -33.11
C MET A 27 6.74 12.13 -33.43
N GLY A 28 6.48 11.35 -34.48
CA GLY A 28 7.40 10.27 -34.88
C GLY A 28 8.76 10.79 -35.38
N GLY A 29 8.80 11.97 -36.01
CA GLY A 29 10.07 12.64 -36.36
C GLY A 29 10.87 13.07 -35.12
N LEU A 30 10.19 13.59 -34.08
CA LEU A 30 10.80 13.91 -32.78
C LEU A 30 11.40 12.67 -32.11
N VAL A 31 10.67 11.55 -32.07
CA VAL A 31 11.16 10.28 -31.51
C VAL A 31 12.43 9.81 -32.21
N ILE A 32 12.47 9.85 -33.55
CA ILE A 32 13.68 9.47 -34.30
C ILE A 32 14.86 10.36 -33.94
N ARG A 33 14.66 11.69 -33.85
CA ARG A 33 15.72 12.61 -33.44
C ARG A 33 16.24 12.29 -32.04
N ASN A 34 15.34 12.09 -31.08
CA ASN A 34 15.68 11.75 -29.70
C ASN A 34 16.47 10.42 -29.59
N LEU A 35 16.10 9.40 -30.36
CA LEU A 35 16.85 8.14 -30.42
C LEU A 35 18.25 8.32 -31.01
N ARG A 36 18.39 9.15 -32.06
CA ARG A 36 19.68 9.44 -32.69
C ARG A 36 20.59 10.29 -31.80
N GLU A 37 20.06 11.37 -31.22
CA GLU A 37 20.78 12.25 -30.29
C GLU A 37 21.21 11.50 -29.02
N GLY A 38 20.38 10.57 -28.55
CA GLY A 38 20.72 9.68 -27.43
C GLY A 38 21.81 8.65 -27.76
N GLY A 39 22.11 8.41 -29.04
CA GLY A 39 23.09 7.42 -29.49
C GLY A 39 22.62 5.97 -29.31
N PHE A 40 21.34 5.70 -29.61
CA PHE A 40 20.78 4.34 -29.54
C PHE A 40 21.62 3.37 -30.39
N PRO A 41 22.14 2.27 -29.81
CA PRO A 41 23.08 1.39 -30.52
C PRO A 41 22.42 0.44 -31.51
N GLY A 42 21.10 0.27 -31.43
CA GLY A 42 20.33 -0.67 -32.25
C GLY A 42 19.84 -0.10 -33.58
N ALA A 43 19.16 -0.94 -34.37
CA ALA A 43 18.59 -0.52 -35.64
C ALA A 43 17.29 0.26 -35.46
N ILE A 44 17.09 1.30 -36.27
CA ILE A 44 15.89 2.14 -36.27
C ILE A 44 15.31 2.10 -37.69
N TRP A 45 13.99 1.95 -37.81
CA TRP A 45 13.27 2.11 -39.08
C TRP A 45 12.06 3.00 -38.94
N ALA A 46 11.80 3.83 -39.95
CA ALA A 46 10.59 4.62 -40.03
C ALA A 46 9.51 3.89 -40.84
N VAL A 47 8.25 3.95 -40.43
CA VAL A 47 7.12 3.44 -41.21
C VAL A 47 6.17 4.59 -41.52
N ASN A 48 6.00 4.92 -42.80
CA ASN A 48 5.09 5.98 -43.22
C ASN A 48 4.40 5.65 -44.55
N PRO A 49 3.05 5.60 -44.62
CA PRO A 49 2.30 5.28 -45.83
C PRO A 49 2.61 6.17 -47.05
N LYS A 50 3.15 7.38 -46.85
CA LYS A 50 3.54 8.29 -47.94
C LYS A 50 4.78 7.82 -48.71
N GLY A 51 5.51 6.81 -48.22
CA GLY A 51 6.62 6.20 -48.95
C GLY A 51 7.87 7.08 -49.05
N TYR A 52 8.22 7.81 -47.98
CA TYR A 52 9.53 8.46 -47.89
C TYR A 52 10.64 7.42 -48.02
N GLU A 53 11.78 7.79 -48.60
CA GLU A 53 12.96 6.91 -48.65
C GLU A 53 13.70 6.90 -47.31
N ARG A 54 13.84 8.08 -46.69
CA ARG A 54 14.44 8.28 -45.36
C ARG A 54 13.66 9.32 -44.57
N VAL A 55 13.76 9.26 -43.24
CA VAL A 55 13.27 10.28 -42.31
C VAL A 55 14.37 10.56 -41.29
N HIS A 56 14.94 11.76 -41.27
CA HIS A 56 16.08 12.12 -40.41
C HIS A 56 17.22 11.09 -40.50
N ASP A 57 17.63 10.77 -41.73
CA ASP A 57 18.63 9.77 -42.12
C ASP A 57 18.31 8.31 -41.75
N VAL A 58 17.12 8.01 -41.24
CA VAL A 58 16.69 6.64 -40.95
C VAL A 58 15.94 6.04 -42.14
N PRO A 59 16.21 4.79 -42.58
CA PRO A 59 15.47 4.15 -43.67
C PRO A 59 13.96 4.10 -43.39
N CYS A 60 13.15 4.42 -44.41
CA CYS A 60 11.71 4.44 -44.28
C CYS A 60 11.03 3.45 -45.23
N VAL A 61 10.02 2.72 -44.72
CA VAL A 61 9.18 1.81 -45.49
C VAL A 61 7.72 2.27 -45.47
N SER A 62 6.98 1.92 -46.52
CA SER A 62 5.58 2.36 -46.67
C SER A 62 4.57 1.58 -45.82
N ARG A 63 4.93 0.38 -45.36
CA ARG A 63 4.04 -0.52 -44.59
C ARG A 63 4.85 -1.48 -43.71
N VAL A 64 4.25 -1.95 -42.63
CA VAL A 64 4.86 -2.85 -41.63
C VAL A 64 5.42 -4.12 -42.28
N SER A 65 4.71 -4.72 -43.24
CA SER A 65 5.17 -5.95 -43.91
C SER A 65 6.41 -5.79 -44.81
N ARG A 66 6.95 -4.58 -44.96
CA ARG A 66 8.21 -4.31 -45.66
C ARG A 66 9.37 -4.04 -44.71
N LEU A 67 9.16 -4.12 -43.40
CA LEU A 67 10.26 -4.05 -42.44
C LEU A 67 11.23 -5.22 -42.69
N PRO A 68 12.54 -5.00 -42.54
CA PRO A 68 13.55 -6.01 -42.86
C PRO A 68 13.52 -7.20 -41.90
N GLU A 69 13.13 -6.96 -40.65
CA GLU A 69 12.95 -7.98 -39.62
C GLU A 69 11.86 -7.54 -38.64
N VAL A 70 11.46 -8.44 -37.73
CA VAL A 70 10.48 -8.14 -36.69
C VAL A 70 11.13 -7.23 -35.64
N PRO A 71 10.64 -5.99 -35.45
CA PRO A 71 11.20 -5.10 -34.44
C PRO A 71 10.87 -5.58 -33.03
N ASP A 72 11.81 -5.41 -32.09
CA ASP A 72 11.55 -5.65 -30.66
C ASP A 72 10.46 -4.68 -30.16
N LEU A 73 10.55 -3.41 -30.55
CA LEU A 73 9.63 -2.35 -30.13
C LEU A 73 9.07 -1.57 -31.32
N ALA A 74 7.75 -1.46 -31.40
CA ALA A 74 7.08 -0.54 -32.30
C ALA A 74 6.61 0.73 -31.56
N VAL A 75 7.10 1.91 -31.95
CA VAL A 75 6.64 3.21 -31.43
C VAL A 75 5.60 3.80 -32.39
N ILE A 76 4.37 3.98 -31.93
CA ILE A 76 3.22 4.38 -32.74
C ILE A 76 2.88 5.84 -32.47
N CYS A 77 3.01 6.66 -33.52
CA CYS A 77 2.76 8.10 -33.51
C CYS A 77 1.66 8.50 -34.53
N THR A 78 0.73 7.60 -34.83
CA THR A 78 -0.40 7.83 -35.75
C THR A 78 -1.68 8.18 -35.00
N PRO A 79 -2.67 8.87 -35.61
CA PRO A 79 -3.96 9.16 -34.97
C PRO A 79 -4.59 7.93 -34.28
N VAL A 80 -5.07 8.13 -33.06
CA VAL A 80 -5.45 7.06 -32.13
C VAL A 80 -6.52 6.12 -32.68
N ALA A 81 -7.45 6.63 -33.50
CA ALA A 81 -8.48 5.84 -34.17
C ALA A 81 -7.93 4.71 -35.08
N ARG A 82 -6.70 4.84 -35.59
CA ARG A 82 -6.05 3.81 -36.44
C ARG A 82 -5.25 2.79 -35.65
N VAL A 83 -5.00 3.03 -34.36
CA VAL A 83 -4.10 2.22 -33.54
C VAL A 83 -4.57 0.78 -33.37
N PRO A 84 -5.86 0.46 -33.12
CA PRO A 84 -6.30 -0.94 -33.00
C PRO A 84 -5.93 -1.80 -34.22
N ARG A 85 -6.20 -1.29 -35.44
CA ARG A 85 -5.83 -1.99 -36.68
C ARG A 85 -4.32 -2.12 -36.87
N LEU A 86 -3.55 -1.12 -36.41
CA LEU A 86 -2.09 -1.20 -36.46
C LEU A 86 -1.54 -2.24 -35.47
N ILE A 87 -2.14 -2.36 -34.28
CA ILE A 87 -1.81 -3.40 -33.29
C ILE A 87 -2.02 -4.79 -33.91
N GLU A 88 -3.15 -5.01 -34.59
CA GLU A 88 -3.41 -6.27 -35.31
C GLU A 88 -2.35 -6.55 -36.40
N GLN A 89 -1.99 -5.54 -37.19
CA GLN A 89 -0.99 -5.68 -38.27
C GLN A 89 0.42 -5.97 -37.73
N LEU A 90 0.82 -5.28 -36.66
CA LEU A 90 2.10 -5.49 -35.98
C LEU A 90 2.15 -6.88 -35.32
N GLY A 91 1.06 -7.28 -34.68
CA GLY A 91 0.90 -8.61 -34.09
C GLY A 91 1.04 -9.74 -35.11
N ARG A 92 0.36 -9.63 -36.26
CA ARG A 92 0.50 -10.60 -37.38
C ARG A 92 1.91 -10.65 -37.96
N PHE A 93 2.65 -9.55 -37.90
CA PHE A 93 4.05 -9.51 -38.32
C PHE A 93 4.99 -10.13 -37.27
N GLY A 94 4.54 -10.30 -36.03
CA GLY A 94 5.28 -10.95 -34.94
C GLY A 94 5.76 -10.02 -33.83
N VAL A 95 5.41 -8.73 -33.87
CA VAL A 95 5.84 -7.74 -32.86
C VAL A 95 5.19 -8.06 -31.51
N ARG A 96 5.99 -8.03 -30.44
CA ARG A 96 5.57 -8.38 -29.07
C ARG A 96 5.35 -7.18 -28.14
N ALA A 97 5.87 -6.00 -28.48
CA ALA A 97 5.69 -4.77 -27.71
C ALA A 97 5.40 -3.54 -28.60
N ALA A 98 4.38 -2.77 -28.22
CA ALA A 98 4.05 -1.50 -28.86
C ALA A 98 3.90 -0.36 -27.86
N LEU A 99 4.56 0.77 -28.15
CA LEU A 99 4.49 2.02 -27.39
C LEU A 99 3.63 3.03 -28.17
N VAL A 100 2.49 3.43 -27.63
CA VAL A 100 1.53 4.33 -28.29
C VAL A 100 1.61 5.72 -27.69
N LEU A 101 2.16 6.69 -28.42
CA LEU A 101 2.30 8.07 -27.94
C LEU A 101 1.05 8.92 -28.21
N SER A 102 0.32 8.60 -29.26
CA SER A 102 -0.84 9.37 -29.69
C SER A 102 -1.96 9.36 -28.64
N GLY A 103 -2.52 10.53 -28.33
CA GLY A 103 -3.67 10.70 -27.43
C GLY A 103 -5.00 10.89 -28.14
N GLY A 104 -6.02 11.28 -27.37
CA GLY A 104 -7.38 11.58 -27.85
C GLY A 104 -8.35 10.39 -27.77
N ALA A 105 -8.07 9.40 -26.91
CA ALA A 105 -8.95 8.25 -26.72
C ALA A 105 -10.30 8.61 -26.07
N HIS A 106 -10.35 9.74 -25.36
CA HIS A 106 -11.55 10.32 -24.74
C HIS A 106 -12.53 10.95 -25.76
N LEU A 107 -12.15 11.05 -27.03
CA LEU A 107 -12.98 11.63 -28.10
C LEU A 107 -13.97 10.63 -28.72
N ASP A 108 -13.88 9.34 -28.38
CA ASP A 108 -14.87 8.33 -28.78
C ASP A 108 -15.90 8.17 -27.66
N ASP A 109 -17.13 8.59 -27.93
CA ASP A 109 -18.31 8.43 -27.07
C ASP A 109 -18.61 6.94 -26.84
N GLU A 110 -18.99 6.55 -25.60
CA GLU A 110 -19.42 5.19 -25.28
C GLU A 110 -20.74 4.78 -25.99
N GLY A 111 -21.37 5.70 -26.73
CA GLY A 111 -22.64 5.51 -27.44
C GLY A 111 -22.58 4.82 -28.80
N GLU A 112 -21.40 4.54 -29.37
CA GLU A 112 -21.28 3.82 -30.65
C GLU A 112 -21.26 2.29 -30.48
N ALA A 113 -21.89 1.56 -31.41
CA ALA A 113 -22.05 0.10 -31.40
C ALA A 113 -20.75 -0.74 -31.32
N HIS A 114 -19.58 -0.11 -31.44
CA HIS A 114 -18.26 -0.76 -31.52
C HIS A 114 -17.41 -0.61 -30.24
N GLY A 115 -17.90 0.12 -29.22
CA GLY A 115 -17.20 0.37 -27.96
C GLY A 115 -16.03 1.38 -28.06
N SER A 116 -15.57 1.88 -26.91
CA SER A 116 -14.50 2.90 -26.85
C SER A 116 -13.17 2.43 -27.46
N ILE A 117 -12.34 3.37 -27.93
CA ILE A 117 -11.00 3.08 -28.50
C ILE A 117 -10.16 2.25 -27.53
N ARG A 118 -10.24 2.54 -26.23
CA ARG A 118 -9.54 1.81 -25.18
C ARG A 118 -9.90 0.32 -25.20
N THR A 119 -11.19 0.00 -25.28
CA THR A 119 -11.68 -1.38 -25.35
C THR A 119 -11.21 -2.07 -26.63
N ARG A 120 -11.26 -1.39 -27.78
CA ARG A 120 -10.80 -1.93 -29.05
C ARG A 120 -9.28 -2.16 -29.09
N MET A 121 -8.48 -1.26 -28.52
CA MET A 121 -7.03 -1.42 -28.38
C MET A 121 -6.68 -2.60 -27.49
N LEU A 122 -7.35 -2.75 -26.35
CA LEU A 122 -7.14 -3.87 -25.43
C LEU A 122 -7.54 -5.20 -26.08
N ALA A 123 -8.64 -5.24 -26.83
CA ALA A 123 -9.05 -6.42 -27.59
C ALA A 123 -7.99 -6.81 -28.63
N ALA A 124 -7.51 -5.86 -29.44
CA ALA A 124 -6.47 -6.09 -30.42
C ALA A 124 -5.14 -6.54 -29.78
N ALA A 125 -4.76 -5.97 -28.62
CA ALA A 125 -3.57 -6.36 -27.88
C ALA A 125 -3.68 -7.81 -27.37
N ARG A 126 -4.84 -8.19 -26.83
CA ARG A 126 -5.11 -9.56 -26.37
C ARG A 126 -5.09 -10.58 -27.50
N GLU A 127 -5.75 -10.29 -28.62
CA GLU A 127 -5.81 -11.17 -29.79
C GLU A 127 -4.43 -11.36 -30.44
N SER A 128 -3.63 -10.29 -30.53
CA SER A 128 -2.26 -10.36 -31.07
C SER A 128 -1.23 -10.97 -30.10
N GLY A 129 -1.55 -11.05 -28.81
CA GLY A 129 -0.60 -11.41 -27.76
C GLY A 129 0.49 -10.35 -27.52
N MET A 130 0.34 -9.15 -28.09
CA MET A 130 1.27 -8.03 -27.95
C MET A 130 0.99 -7.27 -26.66
N ARG A 131 2.04 -6.74 -26.01
CA ARG A 131 1.89 -5.77 -24.91
C ARG A 131 1.83 -4.35 -25.43
N VAL A 132 0.96 -3.54 -24.85
CA VAL A 132 0.74 -2.15 -25.29
C VAL A 132 0.90 -1.18 -24.12
N LEU A 133 1.86 -0.27 -24.25
CA LEU A 133 2.08 0.86 -23.34
C LEU A 133 1.50 2.14 -23.96
N GLY A 134 0.79 2.95 -23.17
CA GLY A 134 0.01 4.08 -23.66
C GLY A 134 -1.49 3.73 -23.74
N PRO A 135 -2.29 4.42 -24.59
CA PRO A 135 -1.98 5.59 -25.40
C PRO A 135 -1.73 6.86 -24.54
N GLU A 136 -1.58 8.00 -25.21
CA GLU A 136 -1.48 9.33 -24.57
C GLU A 136 -0.31 9.47 -23.57
N CYS A 137 0.79 8.79 -23.86
CA CYS A 137 2.00 8.89 -23.07
C CYS A 137 3.08 9.71 -23.78
N MET A 138 4.00 10.27 -23.00
CA MET A 138 5.23 10.90 -23.52
C MET A 138 6.19 9.89 -24.15
N GLY A 139 6.14 8.65 -23.68
CA GLY A 139 7.05 7.57 -24.04
C GLY A 139 7.92 7.15 -22.86
N LEU A 140 9.08 6.56 -23.18
CA LEU A 140 10.02 6.06 -22.19
C LEU A 140 11.47 6.45 -22.52
N ILE A 141 12.26 6.61 -21.47
CA ILE A 141 13.67 6.98 -21.52
C ILE A 141 14.45 6.09 -20.55
N VAL A 142 15.50 5.43 -21.05
CA VAL A 142 16.45 4.62 -20.26
C VAL A 142 17.86 5.13 -20.57
N PRO A 143 18.35 6.16 -19.86
CA PRO A 143 19.63 6.81 -20.17
C PRO A 143 20.81 5.85 -20.14
N GLY A 144 20.79 4.87 -19.21
CA GLY A 144 21.84 3.85 -19.10
C GLY A 144 21.98 2.95 -20.33
N ARG A 145 20.94 2.85 -21.15
CA ARG A 145 20.89 2.08 -22.40
C ARG A 145 20.90 2.96 -23.66
N ARG A 146 21.07 4.28 -23.51
CA ARG A 146 20.98 5.25 -24.62
C ARG A 146 19.65 5.16 -25.38
N LEU A 147 18.58 4.83 -24.67
CA LEU A 147 17.23 4.70 -25.23
C LEU A 147 16.41 5.94 -24.86
N ASN A 148 15.97 6.69 -25.86
CA ASN A 148 15.04 7.82 -25.70
C ASN A 148 13.90 7.70 -26.72
N ALA A 149 12.97 6.78 -26.45
CA ALA A 149 11.77 6.54 -27.25
C ALA A 149 10.63 7.46 -26.79
N SER A 150 10.87 8.77 -26.82
CA SER A 150 9.94 9.79 -26.34
C SER A 150 9.96 11.04 -27.21
N TYR A 151 9.05 11.98 -26.96
CA TYR A 151 9.11 13.33 -27.51
C TYR A 151 9.59 14.39 -26.49
N ALA A 152 10.38 13.98 -25.47
CA ALA A 152 10.93 14.90 -24.48
C ALA A 152 11.74 16.04 -25.12
N SER A 153 11.69 17.22 -24.50
CA SER A 153 12.31 18.45 -25.01
C SER A 153 13.82 18.54 -24.78
N GLN A 154 14.37 17.72 -23.89
CA GLN A 154 15.77 17.77 -23.50
C GLN A 154 16.33 16.38 -23.10
N PRO A 155 17.64 16.17 -23.21
CA PRO A 155 18.26 14.90 -22.82
C PRO A 155 18.21 14.67 -21.31
N VAL A 156 18.14 13.40 -20.93
CA VAL A 156 18.04 12.97 -19.53
C VAL A 156 19.36 12.36 -19.07
N LYS A 157 19.90 12.85 -17.94
CA LYS A 157 21.13 12.32 -17.34
C LYS A 157 20.90 10.92 -16.77
N LYS A 158 21.91 10.05 -16.87
CA LYS A 158 21.93 8.74 -16.20
C LYS A 158 22.00 8.91 -14.68
N GLY A 159 21.18 8.14 -13.97
CA GLY A 159 21.21 8.06 -12.50
C GLY A 159 20.58 6.78 -11.96
N ARG A 160 20.14 6.82 -10.71
CA ARG A 160 19.61 5.65 -9.95
C ARG A 160 18.16 5.82 -9.50
N VAL A 161 17.47 6.84 -10.02
CA VAL A 161 16.08 7.16 -9.70
C VAL A 161 15.20 6.73 -10.86
N ALA A 162 14.10 6.01 -10.62
CA ALA A 162 13.11 5.76 -11.66
C ALA A 162 11.89 6.65 -11.44
N TYR A 163 11.40 7.29 -12.50
CA TYR A 163 10.12 8.00 -12.52
C TYR A 163 9.10 7.22 -13.32
N LEU A 164 7.95 6.93 -12.71
CA LEU A 164 6.80 6.25 -13.32
C LEU A 164 5.56 7.13 -13.12
N GLY A 165 5.09 7.75 -14.20
CA GLY A 165 3.96 8.68 -14.13
C GLY A 165 2.83 8.32 -15.08
N GLN A 166 1.61 8.78 -14.79
CA GLN A 166 0.49 8.65 -15.74
C GLN A 166 0.37 9.87 -16.68
N SER A 167 0.84 11.05 -16.25
CA SER A 167 0.80 12.26 -17.08
C SER A 167 2.09 12.50 -17.88
N GLY A 168 1.95 12.62 -19.21
CA GLY A 168 3.06 12.96 -20.10
C GLY A 168 3.63 14.37 -19.86
N MET A 169 2.77 15.35 -19.59
CA MET A 169 3.20 16.74 -19.37
C MET A 169 3.90 16.91 -18.02
N LEU A 170 3.42 16.24 -16.97
CA LEU A 170 4.15 16.20 -15.71
C LEU A 170 5.49 15.48 -15.90
N GLY A 171 5.55 14.38 -16.66
CA GLY A 171 6.82 13.75 -17.02
C GLY A 171 7.84 14.72 -17.65
N ASN A 172 7.41 15.55 -18.61
CA ASN A 172 8.26 16.59 -19.20
C ASN A 172 8.72 17.64 -18.19
N ALA A 173 7.81 18.12 -17.33
CA ALA A 173 8.19 19.06 -16.27
C ALA A 173 9.22 18.41 -15.32
N MET A 174 9.02 17.15 -14.93
CA MET A 174 9.93 16.41 -14.06
C MET A 174 11.33 16.26 -14.65
N ILE A 175 11.47 16.16 -15.98
CA ILE A 175 12.78 16.19 -16.65
C ILE A 175 13.49 17.51 -16.39
N ASP A 176 12.78 18.62 -16.56
CA ASP A 176 13.34 19.97 -16.38
C ASP A 176 13.73 20.27 -14.95
N TRP A 177 12.84 19.92 -14.02
CA TRP A 177 13.10 20.01 -12.59
C TRP A 177 14.30 19.17 -12.15
N ALA A 178 14.41 17.93 -12.64
CA ALA A 178 15.55 17.07 -12.34
C ALA A 178 16.85 17.63 -12.92
N ALA A 179 16.82 18.19 -14.13
CA ALA A 179 17.98 18.82 -14.77
C ALA A 179 18.50 19.99 -13.91
N GLY A 180 17.61 20.85 -13.41
CA GLY A 180 17.95 21.97 -12.52
C GLY A 180 18.54 21.56 -11.18
N ARG A 181 18.17 20.38 -10.65
CA ARG A 181 18.70 19.82 -9.40
C ARG A 181 19.87 18.84 -9.59
N GLY A 182 20.30 18.61 -10.83
CA GLY A 182 21.38 17.66 -11.13
C GLY A 182 21.01 16.18 -10.90
N ILE A 183 19.72 15.85 -10.89
CA ILE A 183 19.20 14.51 -10.66
C ILE A 183 19.14 13.74 -11.98
N GLY A 184 19.69 12.52 -11.98
CA GLY A 184 19.65 11.61 -13.13
C GLY A 184 18.67 10.46 -12.92
N PHE A 185 18.17 9.90 -14.02
CA PHE A 185 17.22 8.78 -14.00
C PHE A 185 17.85 7.47 -14.49
N SER A 186 17.42 6.36 -13.88
CA SER A 186 17.60 5.02 -14.43
C SER A 186 16.55 4.74 -15.50
N HIS A 187 15.29 5.07 -15.19
CA HIS A 187 14.12 4.93 -16.05
C HIS A 187 13.22 6.15 -15.88
N LEU A 188 12.67 6.65 -16.97
CA LEU A 188 11.61 7.64 -16.95
C LEU A 188 10.53 7.16 -17.91
N VAL A 189 9.37 6.82 -17.37
CA VAL A 189 8.28 6.21 -18.12
C VAL A 189 6.99 6.93 -17.80
N THR A 190 6.22 7.24 -18.83
CA THR A 190 4.85 7.73 -18.69
C THR A 190 3.90 6.72 -19.28
N LEU A 191 2.81 6.39 -18.60
CA LEU A 191 1.87 5.35 -19.06
C LEU A 191 0.68 5.90 -19.84
N GLY A 192 0.37 7.20 -19.69
CA GLY A 192 -0.88 7.75 -20.20
C GLY A 192 -2.09 6.95 -19.68
N ASP A 193 -2.99 6.58 -20.58
CA ASP A 193 -4.22 5.86 -20.25
C ASP A 193 -4.03 4.42 -19.77
N SER A 194 -2.84 3.84 -19.96
CA SER A 194 -2.50 2.48 -19.48
C SER A 194 -3.52 1.41 -19.93
N VAL A 195 -3.68 1.17 -21.24
CA VAL A 195 -4.69 0.21 -21.74
C VAL A 195 -4.38 -1.25 -21.37
N ASP A 196 -3.11 -1.63 -21.35
CA ASP A 196 -2.64 -3.01 -21.13
C ASP A 196 -1.46 -3.08 -20.16
N VAL A 197 -0.35 -2.39 -20.45
CA VAL A 197 0.75 -2.28 -19.49
C VAL A 197 0.33 -1.35 -18.35
N LEU A 198 0.29 -1.89 -17.13
CA LEU A 198 -0.14 -1.16 -15.93
C LEU A 198 1.07 -0.67 -15.12
N LEU A 199 0.83 0.35 -14.28
CA LEU A 199 1.84 0.87 -13.35
C LEU A 199 2.49 -0.22 -12.48
N PRO A 200 1.74 -1.17 -11.87
CA PRO A 200 2.37 -2.29 -11.15
C PRO A 200 3.26 -3.19 -11.99
N ASP A 201 2.94 -3.45 -13.27
CA ASP A 201 3.82 -4.26 -14.13
C ASP A 201 5.20 -3.58 -14.28
N LEU A 202 5.21 -2.24 -14.38
CA LEU A 202 6.45 -1.47 -14.47
C LEU A 202 7.24 -1.47 -13.15
N ILE A 203 6.54 -1.38 -12.02
CA ILE A 203 7.16 -1.46 -10.69
C ILE A 203 7.84 -2.82 -10.53
N ASP A 204 7.16 -3.92 -10.88
CA ASP A 204 7.72 -5.27 -10.82
C ASP A 204 8.95 -5.43 -11.69
N TYR A 205 8.86 -5.01 -12.96
CA TYR A 205 9.97 -5.10 -13.90
C TYR A 205 11.19 -4.33 -13.38
N ILE A 206 10.99 -3.09 -12.91
CA ILE A 206 12.08 -2.26 -12.38
C ILE A 206 12.61 -2.83 -11.07
N ASN A 207 11.77 -3.42 -10.22
CA ASN A 207 12.20 -4.03 -8.97
C ASN A 207 13.11 -5.24 -9.19
N GLN A 208 12.86 -6.01 -10.25
CA GLN A 208 13.63 -7.20 -10.60
C GLN A 208 14.91 -6.90 -11.39
N TYR A 209 14.81 -6.08 -12.44
CA TYR A 209 15.85 -6.01 -13.46
C TYR A 209 16.66 -4.71 -13.45
N ALA A 210 16.25 -3.69 -12.69
CA ALA A 210 16.92 -2.38 -12.72
C ALA A 210 17.74 -2.09 -11.45
N PRO A 211 18.94 -1.48 -11.58
CA PRO A 211 19.77 -1.01 -10.47
C PRO A 211 19.27 0.33 -9.91
N THR A 212 17.98 0.39 -9.55
CA THR A 212 17.30 1.60 -9.08
C THR A 212 17.26 1.63 -7.55
N GLN A 213 17.59 2.79 -6.95
CA GLN A 213 17.57 3.00 -5.50
C GLN A 213 16.27 3.66 -5.01
N ALA A 214 15.64 4.49 -5.84
CA ALA A 214 14.40 5.19 -5.52
C ALA A 214 13.41 5.17 -6.68
N LEU A 215 12.12 5.02 -6.35
CA LEU A 215 10.98 5.11 -7.27
C LEU A 215 10.19 6.38 -6.97
N LEU A 216 9.98 7.20 -8.00
CA LEU A 216 9.07 8.35 -7.98
C LEU A 216 7.82 7.99 -8.77
N LEU A 217 6.68 8.02 -8.12
CA LEU A 217 5.40 7.63 -8.70
C LEU A 217 4.50 8.85 -8.85
N HIS A 218 3.98 9.09 -10.05
CA HIS A 218 2.85 9.98 -10.25
C HIS A 218 1.64 9.15 -10.66
N LEU A 219 0.55 9.31 -9.91
CA LEU A 219 -0.67 8.54 -10.13
C LEU A 219 -1.92 9.42 -10.12
N GLU A 220 -2.86 9.03 -10.95
CA GLU A 220 -4.19 9.61 -11.11
C GLU A 220 -5.26 8.54 -10.86
N ARG A 221 -5.03 7.32 -11.38
CA ARG A 221 -5.96 6.19 -11.30
C ARG A 221 -5.25 4.86 -11.03
N ILE A 222 -5.94 3.95 -10.37
CA ILE A 222 -5.49 2.57 -10.11
C ILE A 222 -6.55 1.62 -10.70
N LEU A 223 -6.11 0.71 -11.56
CA LEU A 223 -7.00 -0.26 -12.23
C LEU A 223 -7.04 -1.62 -11.52
N ASP A 224 -5.91 -2.04 -10.93
CA ASP A 224 -5.78 -3.28 -10.18
C ASP A 224 -5.09 -2.98 -8.84
N ALA A 225 -5.87 -2.85 -7.77
CA ALA A 225 -5.36 -2.48 -6.46
C ALA A 225 -4.54 -3.60 -5.80
N GLN A 226 -4.92 -4.86 -6.00
CA GLN A 226 -4.19 -6.01 -5.44
C GLN A 226 -2.80 -6.07 -6.04
N HIS A 227 -2.70 -6.04 -7.37
CA HIS A 227 -1.41 -6.06 -8.05
C HIS A 227 -0.57 -4.82 -7.70
N PHE A 228 -1.20 -3.64 -7.64
CA PHE A 228 -0.53 -2.40 -7.23
C PHE A 228 0.06 -2.47 -5.82
N MET A 229 -0.72 -2.91 -4.85
CA MET A 229 -0.27 -3.03 -3.46
C MET A 229 0.80 -4.10 -3.30
N THR A 230 0.69 -5.23 -4.00
CA THR A 230 1.72 -6.27 -4.04
C THR A 230 3.05 -5.69 -4.57
N ALA A 231 3.03 -5.04 -5.73
CA ALA A 231 4.23 -4.49 -6.36
C ALA A 231 4.87 -3.39 -5.49
N LEU A 232 4.07 -2.48 -4.92
CA LEU A 232 4.58 -1.43 -4.03
C LEU A 232 5.19 -2.00 -2.76
N ARG A 233 4.52 -2.94 -2.08
CA ARG A 233 5.05 -3.53 -0.84
C ARG A 233 6.37 -4.25 -1.09
N GLU A 234 6.54 -4.90 -2.24
CA GLU A 234 7.81 -5.53 -2.62
C GLU A 234 8.90 -4.50 -2.93
N ALA A 235 8.57 -3.42 -3.61
CA ALA A 235 9.52 -2.33 -3.89
C ALA A 235 9.96 -1.61 -2.61
N SER A 236 9.00 -1.21 -1.76
CA SER A 236 9.24 -0.41 -0.54
C SER A 236 10.05 -1.14 0.54
N ARG A 237 10.15 -2.47 0.49
CA ARG A 237 11.02 -3.25 1.40
C ARG A 237 12.51 -3.02 1.15
N ASN A 238 12.87 -2.67 -0.08
CA ASN A 238 14.27 -2.61 -0.52
C ASN A 238 14.66 -1.26 -1.14
N ARG A 239 13.69 -0.39 -1.41
CA ARG A 239 13.87 0.86 -2.15
C ARG A 239 13.03 1.97 -1.53
N LEU A 240 13.50 3.20 -1.68
CA LEU A 240 12.69 4.36 -1.36
C LEU A 240 11.59 4.51 -2.41
N VAL A 241 10.32 4.59 -1.98
CA VAL A 241 9.19 4.83 -2.89
C VAL A 241 8.46 6.08 -2.46
N LEU A 242 8.44 7.06 -3.35
CA LEU A 242 7.75 8.34 -3.19
C LEU A 242 6.60 8.42 -4.18
N ALA A 243 5.44 8.93 -3.74
CA ALA A 243 4.26 9.04 -4.57
C ALA A 243 3.59 10.40 -4.48
N ILE A 244 3.18 10.94 -5.64
CA ILE A 244 2.30 12.08 -5.76
C ILE A 244 1.00 11.65 -6.46
N LYS A 245 -0.14 11.95 -5.83
CA LYS A 245 -1.49 11.61 -6.34
C LYS A 245 -2.25 12.87 -6.75
N SER A 246 -2.68 12.92 -8.00
CA SER A 246 -3.62 13.93 -8.52
C SER A 246 -5.07 13.51 -8.25
N GLY A 247 -6.05 14.40 -8.38
CA GLY A 247 -7.47 14.04 -8.20
C GLY A 247 -7.83 13.69 -6.75
N ARG A 248 -7.43 14.56 -5.82
CA ARG A 248 -7.57 14.37 -4.35
C ARG A 248 -8.89 14.90 -3.80
N THR A 249 -9.59 15.69 -4.60
CA THR A 249 -10.84 16.36 -4.23
C THR A 249 -11.92 15.94 -5.20
N ALA A 250 -13.18 15.98 -4.76
CA ALA A 250 -14.32 15.64 -5.63
C ALA A 250 -14.34 16.46 -6.94
N ALA A 251 -13.87 17.71 -6.91
CA ALA A 251 -13.80 18.58 -8.09
C ALA A 251 -12.66 18.23 -9.06
N SER A 252 -11.65 17.47 -8.62
CA SER A 252 -10.51 17.06 -9.43
C SER A 252 -10.49 15.56 -9.73
N ASP A 253 -11.46 14.79 -9.20
CA ASP A 253 -11.58 13.36 -9.44
C ASP A 253 -12.16 13.10 -10.84
N ILE A 254 -11.31 12.59 -11.72
CA ILE A 254 -11.65 12.23 -13.11
C ILE A 254 -11.97 10.74 -13.27
N SER A 255 -12.02 9.97 -12.18
CA SER A 255 -12.19 8.51 -12.25
C SER A 255 -13.60 8.07 -12.63
N GLY A 256 -14.61 8.92 -12.40
CA GLY A 256 -16.02 8.59 -12.61
C GLY A 256 -16.55 7.49 -11.67
N LEU A 257 -15.77 7.11 -10.66
CA LEU A 257 -16.13 6.05 -9.73
C LEU A 257 -17.16 6.55 -8.69
N PRO A 258 -18.07 5.68 -8.22
CA PRO A 258 -19.03 6.07 -7.19
C PRO A 258 -18.31 6.42 -5.88
N PRO A 259 -18.88 7.33 -5.05
CA PRO A 259 -18.34 7.63 -3.74
C PRO A 259 -18.28 6.40 -2.84
N THR A 260 -17.25 6.34 -1.98
CA THR A 260 -17.11 5.27 -1.00
C THR A 260 -18.05 5.53 0.19
N PRO A 261 -19.05 4.66 0.46
CA PRO A 261 -20.03 4.90 1.51
C PRO A 261 -19.37 5.11 2.89
N GLY A 262 -19.85 6.11 3.63
CA GLY A 262 -19.37 6.41 4.98
C GLY A 262 -18.05 7.18 5.07
N ILE A 263 -17.43 7.51 3.93
CA ILE A 263 -16.17 8.27 3.86
C ILE A 263 -16.43 9.58 3.10
N ALA A 264 -16.09 10.72 3.71
CA ALA A 264 -16.31 12.03 3.08
C ALA A 264 -15.33 12.33 1.94
N ASN A 265 -14.05 12.02 2.16
CA ASN A 265 -13.00 12.15 1.16
C ASN A 265 -12.33 10.81 0.91
N ARG A 266 -12.52 10.26 -0.29
CA ARG A 266 -11.92 9.00 -0.72
C ARG A 266 -10.38 9.01 -0.71
N ASP A 267 -9.74 10.18 -0.79
CA ASP A 267 -8.28 10.33 -0.73
C ASP A 267 -7.68 9.73 0.56
N GLN A 268 -8.45 9.68 1.66
CA GLN A 268 -8.05 9.03 2.90
C GLN A 268 -7.80 7.52 2.74
N VAL A 269 -8.51 6.86 1.82
CA VAL A 269 -8.29 5.43 1.50
C VAL A 269 -6.94 5.25 0.80
N PHE A 270 -6.57 6.20 -0.08
CA PHE A 270 -5.25 6.20 -0.72
C PHE A 270 -4.13 6.44 0.29
N ASP A 271 -4.31 7.35 1.26
CA ASP A 271 -3.35 7.56 2.34
C ASP A 271 -3.13 6.28 3.16
N ALA A 272 -4.22 5.61 3.56
CA ALA A 272 -4.14 4.33 4.26
C ALA A 272 -3.45 3.24 3.40
N ALA A 273 -3.72 3.21 2.10
CA ALA A 273 -3.08 2.29 1.17
C ALA A 273 -1.57 2.54 1.07
N PHE A 274 -1.14 3.78 0.84
CA PHE A 274 0.28 4.11 0.74
C PHE A 274 1.04 3.85 2.03
N ALA A 275 0.45 4.20 3.18
CA ALA A 275 1.05 3.91 4.48
C ALA A 275 1.24 2.39 4.67
N ARG A 276 0.25 1.57 4.29
CA ARG A 276 0.35 0.11 4.32
C ARG A 276 1.33 -0.45 3.28
N ALA A 277 1.62 0.28 2.22
CA ALA A 277 2.58 -0.10 1.20
C ALA A 277 4.03 0.34 1.51
N GLY A 278 4.26 1.08 2.61
CA GLY A 278 5.57 1.65 2.92
C GLY A 278 5.97 2.82 2.00
N VAL A 279 5.00 3.44 1.34
CA VAL A 279 5.19 4.54 0.38
C VAL A 279 5.05 5.87 1.10
N VAL A 280 6.01 6.78 0.88
CA VAL A 280 5.90 8.15 1.37
C VAL A 280 5.14 8.97 0.34
N ARG A 281 3.99 9.49 0.75
CA ARG A 281 3.20 10.38 -0.07
C ARG A 281 3.71 11.81 0.09
N VAL A 282 3.77 12.55 -1.03
CA VAL A 282 3.97 13.99 -1.05
C VAL A 282 2.73 14.68 -1.64
N ASP A 283 2.54 15.95 -1.27
CA ASP A 283 1.40 16.77 -1.67
C ASP A 283 1.63 17.52 -2.99
N ASP A 284 2.88 17.90 -3.28
CA ASP A 284 3.25 18.72 -4.43
C ASP A 284 4.55 18.25 -5.15
N SER A 285 4.81 18.79 -6.34
CA SER A 285 5.93 18.38 -7.18
C SER A 285 7.30 18.79 -6.62
N ASP A 286 7.35 19.92 -5.91
CA ASP A 286 8.58 20.43 -5.32
C ASP A 286 9.04 19.49 -4.20
N GLU A 287 8.09 19.06 -3.36
CA GLU A 287 8.30 18.10 -2.31
C GLU A 287 8.83 16.77 -2.79
N LEU A 288 8.42 16.28 -3.96
CA LEU A 288 8.84 14.96 -4.43
C LEU A 288 10.37 14.87 -4.51
N PHE A 289 11.01 15.93 -4.99
CA PHE A 289 12.45 16.02 -5.09
C PHE A 289 13.11 16.40 -3.76
N ASP A 290 12.50 17.28 -2.97
CA ASP A 290 13.00 17.63 -1.64
C ASP A 290 13.02 16.37 -0.74
N ALA A 291 11.95 15.57 -0.76
CA ALA A 291 11.86 14.28 -0.07
C ALA A 291 12.91 13.29 -0.60
N LEU A 292 13.05 13.16 -1.93
CA LEU A 292 14.06 12.29 -2.53
C LEU A 292 15.47 12.65 -2.06
N GLU A 293 15.83 13.93 -2.11
CA GLU A 293 17.14 14.42 -1.72
C GLU A 293 17.42 14.14 -0.23
N THR A 294 16.43 14.45 0.61
CA THR A 294 16.53 14.27 2.08
C THR A 294 16.69 12.79 2.43
N LEU A 295 15.80 11.94 1.94
CA LEU A 295 15.73 10.52 2.28
C LEU A 295 16.88 9.71 1.67
N SER A 296 17.42 10.14 0.53
CA SER A 296 18.56 9.45 -0.11
C SER A 296 19.91 9.79 0.54
N ARG A 297 20.03 10.96 1.20
CA ARG A 297 21.31 11.44 1.76
C ARG A 297 21.44 11.21 3.26
N MET A 298 20.33 11.11 3.97
CA MET A 298 20.32 11.14 5.44
C MET A 298 20.31 9.75 6.06
N ARG A 299 20.80 9.67 7.30
CA ARG A 299 20.75 8.43 8.07
C ARG A 299 19.32 8.17 8.54
N PRO A 300 18.88 6.91 8.70
CA PRO A 300 17.58 6.63 9.31
C PRO A 300 17.46 7.26 10.71
N LEU A 301 16.31 7.86 11.00
CA LEU A 301 16.01 8.40 12.32
C LEU A 301 15.78 7.27 13.32
N LYS A 302 16.15 7.50 14.58
CA LYS A 302 15.78 6.61 15.68
C LYS A 302 14.38 6.94 16.20
N ARG A 303 14.06 8.23 16.34
CA ARG A 303 12.77 8.78 16.78
C ARG A 303 12.44 10.06 16.02
N ASP A 304 11.36 10.75 16.39
CA ASP A 304 10.78 11.89 15.67
C ASP A 304 11.02 13.27 16.33
N ARG A 305 12.18 13.47 16.99
CA ARG A 305 12.50 14.69 17.76
C ARG A 305 13.48 15.62 17.04
N LEU A 306 13.05 16.85 16.78
CA LEU A 306 13.83 17.88 16.10
C LEU A 306 14.36 18.94 17.08
N ALA A 307 15.66 19.23 17.04
CA ALA A 307 16.25 20.41 17.66
C ALA A 307 16.37 21.54 16.63
N VAL A 308 16.09 22.78 17.01
CA VAL A 308 16.24 23.96 16.15
C VAL A 308 17.32 24.86 16.72
N VAL A 309 18.30 25.21 15.89
CA VAL A 309 19.36 26.19 16.21
C VAL A 309 19.24 27.34 15.23
N SER A 310 19.11 28.57 15.71
CA SER A 310 18.84 29.74 14.87
C SER A 310 19.64 30.97 15.30
N ASN A 311 19.95 31.89 14.40
CA ASN A 311 20.45 33.25 14.75
C ASN A 311 19.33 34.29 14.90
N GLY A 312 18.09 33.82 15.08
CA GLY A 312 16.97 34.67 15.45
C GLY A 312 15.73 33.87 15.82
N LEU A 313 15.01 34.35 16.85
CA LEU A 313 13.79 33.71 17.35
C LEU A 313 12.67 33.62 16.31
N GLY A 314 12.42 34.67 15.53
CA GLY A 314 11.33 34.71 14.54
C GLY A 314 11.39 33.55 13.51
N PRO A 315 12.51 33.37 12.80
CA PRO A 315 12.74 32.21 11.94
C PRO A 315 12.59 30.85 12.63
N ALA A 316 13.03 30.73 13.88
CA ALA A 316 12.88 29.49 14.65
C ALA A 316 11.41 29.19 14.97
N MET A 317 10.61 30.21 15.31
CA MET A 317 9.18 30.05 15.57
C MET A 317 8.42 29.56 14.33
N LEU A 318 8.76 30.04 13.13
CA LEU A 318 8.16 29.54 11.87
C LEU A 318 8.42 28.03 11.68
N ALA A 319 9.63 27.57 12.02
CA ALA A 319 9.95 26.14 11.99
C ALA A 319 9.09 25.36 13.01
N ILE A 320 8.97 25.87 14.23
CA ILE A 320 8.22 25.22 15.32
C ILE A 320 6.73 25.14 14.99
N ASP A 321 6.12 26.24 14.55
CA ASP A 321 4.71 26.28 14.16
C ASP A 321 4.42 25.25 13.05
N LYS A 322 5.32 25.16 12.06
CA LYS A 322 5.21 24.16 11.00
C LYS A 322 5.37 22.73 11.53
N LEU A 323 6.28 22.51 12.47
CA LEU A 323 6.57 21.18 13.03
C LEU A 323 5.37 20.66 13.83
N ILE A 324 4.81 21.51 14.70
CA ILE A 324 3.67 21.14 15.56
C ILE A 324 2.40 20.95 14.73
N SER A 325 2.13 21.82 13.75
CA SER A 325 0.97 21.67 12.86
C SER A 325 1.05 20.42 11.97
N ALA A 326 2.25 19.94 11.66
CA ALA A 326 2.49 18.69 10.96
C ALA A 326 2.49 17.44 11.89
N GLY A 327 2.29 17.61 13.20
CA GLY A 327 2.30 16.51 14.17
C GLY A 327 3.70 15.96 14.49
N GLY A 328 4.74 16.76 14.25
CA GLY A 328 6.11 16.48 14.68
C GLY A 328 6.36 16.86 16.14
N ARG A 329 7.55 16.54 16.66
CA ARG A 329 7.92 16.78 18.07
C ARG A 329 9.22 17.55 18.18
N LEU A 330 9.25 18.55 19.05
CA LEU A 330 10.48 19.20 19.45
C LEU A 330 11.29 18.29 20.36
N ALA A 331 12.61 18.34 20.23
CA ALA A 331 13.52 17.69 21.16
C ALA A 331 13.48 18.40 22.53
N GLU A 332 13.47 17.60 23.60
CA GLU A 332 13.70 18.03 24.97
C GLU A 332 15.15 17.70 25.33
N PHE A 333 15.91 18.72 25.74
CA PHE A 333 17.33 18.57 26.05
C PHE A 333 17.54 17.94 27.43
N SER A 334 18.59 17.14 27.57
CA SER A 334 19.00 16.58 28.84
C SER A 334 19.58 17.66 29.77
N GLU A 335 19.46 17.49 31.09
CA GLU A 335 19.97 18.46 32.07
C GLU A 335 21.43 18.91 31.83
N PRO A 336 22.39 18.02 31.46
CA PRO A 336 23.76 18.45 31.14
C PRO A 336 23.82 19.45 29.97
N THR A 337 23.03 19.25 28.93
CA THR A 337 22.96 20.14 27.76
C THR A 337 22.29 21.46 28.12
N ARG A 338 21.22 21.41 28.93
CA ARG A 338 20.54 22.62 29.43
C ARG A 338 21.50 23.51 30.22
N GLU A 339 22.32 22.91 31.08
CA GLU A 339 23.30 23.64 31.89
C GLU A 339 24.44 24.23 31.04
N ALA A 340 24.97 23.46 30.07
CA ALA A 340 25.99 23.97 29.15
C ALA A 340 25.49 25.17 28.32
N LEU A 341 24.26 25.09 27.81
CA LEU A 341 23.64 26.19 27.05
C LEU A 341 23.45 27.45 27.89
N ARG A 342 23.13 27.32 29.19
CA ARG A 342 23.01 28.46 30.11
C ARG A 342 24.37 29.06 30.46
N ARG A 343 25.35 28.22 30.78
CA ARG A 343 26.67 28.65 31.23
C ARG A 343 27.42 29.43 30.14
N ASP A 344 27.34 28.95 28.91
CA ASP A 344 28.11 29.52 27.81
C ASP A 344 27.40 30.78 27.22
N GLU A 345 26.29 31.23 27.83
CA GLU A 345 25.42 32.34 27.40
C GLU A 345 25.06 32.26 25.91
N VAL A 346 25.00 31.04 25.38
CA VAL A 346 24.88 30.75 23.95
C VAL A 346 23.51 31.14 23.43
N ASP A 347 22.47 30.90 24.23
CA ASP A 347 21.08 31.20 23.91
C ASP A 347 20.64 32.53 24.53
N VAL A 348 20.23 33.47 23.68
CA VAL A 348 19.83 34.83 24.09
C VAL A 348 18.35 34.95 24.46
N SER A 349 17.54 33.95 24.12
CA SER A 349 16.07 34.02 24.21
C SER A 349 15.49 33.09 25.26
N LYS A 350 15.80 31.79 25.20
CA LYS A 350 15.25 30.77 26.10
C LYS A 350 16.32 29.80 26.61
N PRO A 351 17.25 30.27 27.47
CA PRO A 351 18.44 29.52 27.85
C PRO A 351 18.19 28.07 28.31
N GLY A 352 18.68 27.12 27.52
CA GLY A 352 18.57 25.69 27.80
C GLY A 352 17.24 25.07 27.36
N GLU A 353 16.49 25.74 26.49
CA GLU A 353 15.29 25.20 25.84
C GLU A 353 15.45 25.13 24.32
N ASN A 354 14.50 24.47 23.65
CA ASN A 354 14.43 24.37 22.21
C ASN A 354 13.34 25.34 21.71
N PRO A 355 13.65 26.31 20.83
CA PRO A 355 14.85 26.45 20.00
C PRO A 355 16.02 27.12 20.73
N VAL A 356 17.25 26.82 20.28
CA VAL A 356 18.45 27.55 20.71
C VAL A 356 18.64 28.78 19.82
N ASP A 357 18.47 29.97 20.38
CA ASP A 357 18.62 31.24 19.66
C ASP A 357 19.97 31.89 19.94
N LEU A 358 20.85 31.93 18.94
CA LEU A 358 22.18 32.53 19.01
C LEU A 358 22.17 34.06 18.90
N GLY A 359 21.02 34.66 18.53
CA GLY A 359 20.88 36.08 18.31
C GLY A 359 21.56 36.58 17.02
N GLY A 360 21.26 37.84 16.66
CA GLY A 360 21.74 38.44 15.41
C GLY A 360 23.25 38.72 15.35
N ASN A 361 23.94 38.63 16.49
CA ASN A 361 25.40 38.77 16.63
C ASN A 361 26.15 37.43 16.63
N ALA A 362 25.46 36.31 16.30
CA ALA A 362 26.10 35.02 16.13
C ALA A 362 27.23 35.07 15.08
N THR A 363 28.29 34.30 15.31
CA THR A 363 29.39 34.07 14.35
C THR A 363 29.37 32.62 13.84
N PRO A 364 30.04 32.31 12.71
CA PRO A 364 30.16 30.93 12.22
C PRO A 364 30.67 29.93 13.26
N GLU A 365 31.62 30.32 14.10
CA GLU A 365 32.21 29.48 15.15
C GLU A 365 31.17 29.13 16.21
N ARG A 366 30.37 30.11 16.63
CA ARG A 366 29.30 29.92 17.62
C ARG A 366 28.23 28.95 17.11
N PHE A 367 27.91 28.99 15.81
CA PHE A 367 27.04 27.99 15.20
C PHE A 367 27.61 26.57 15.30
N VAL A 368 28.91 26.40 15.01
CA VAL A 368 29.57 25.09 15.08
C VAL A 368 29.61 24.57 16.51
N GLU A 369 30.03 25.38 17.48
CA GLU A 369 30.12 25.01 18.90
C GLU A 369 28.75 24.59 19.47
N THR A 370 27.72 25.38 19.20
CA THR A 370 26.35 25.08 19.62
C THR A 370 25.85 23.78 18.98
N LEU A 371 26.11 23.60 17.69
CA LEU A 371 25.66 22.41 16.96
C LEU A 371 26.38 21.15 17.46
N GLU A 372 27.66 21.23 17.85
CA GLU A 372 28.37 20.11 18.49
C GLU A 372 27.71 19.71 19.81
N LEU A 373 27.35 20.68 20.65
CA LEU A 373 26.66 20.44 21.92
C LEU A 373 25.27 19.83 21.71
N VAL A 374 24.43 20.45 20.88
CA VAL A 374 23.05 20.00 20.63
C VAL A 374 23.02 18.64 19.93
N ALA A 375 23.90 18.39 18.95
CA ALA A 375 23.96 17.11 18.26
C ALA A 375 24.50 15.96 19.15
N ALA A 376 25.23 16.27 20.23
CA ALA A 376 25.68 15.27 21.19
C ALA A 376 24.56 14.79 22.14
N ASP A 377 23.47 15.55 22.28
CA ASP A 377 22.40 15.26 23.23
C ASP A 377 21.61 13.97 22.87
N PRO A 378 21.29 13.10 23.86
CA PRO A 378 20.52 11.87 23.63
C PRO A 378 19.03 12.12 23.32
N GLY A 379 18.52 13.29 23.71
CA GLY A 379 17.19 13.83 23.43
C GLY A 379 16.97 14.26 21.99
N VAL A 380 18.04 14.39 21.20
CA VAL A 380 18.01 14.93 19.84
C VAL A 380 18.21 13.83 18.79
N ASP A 381 17.33 13.80 17.78
CA ASP A 381 17.41 12.83 16.67
C ASP A 381 17.84 13.49 15.35
N ALA A 382 17.43 14.74 15.12
CA ALA A 382 17.91 15.60 14.05
C ALA A 382 18.05 17.05 14.53
N VAL A 383 18.91 17.83 13.86
CA VAL A 383 19.08 19.26 14.10
C VAL A 383 18.77 20.03 12.82
N LEU A 384 17.93 21.06 12.94
CA LEU A 384 17.68 22.06 11.90
C LEU A 384 18.40 23.35 12.27
N VAL A 385 19.35 23.75 11.43
CA VAL A 385 19.96 25.08 11.49
C VAL A 385 19.13 26.04 10.64
N VAL A 386 18.61 27.10 11.25
CA VAL A 386 17.91 28.19 10.58
C VAL A 386 18.80 29.41 10.59
N HIS A 387 19.10 29.95 9.41
CA HIS A 387 20.00 31.10 9.29
C HIS A 387 19.35 32.21 8.47
N ALA A 388 19.34 33.41 9.04
CA ALA A 388 19.08 34.65 8.35
C ALA A 388 20.40 35.42 8.13
N PRO A 389 20.63 36.03 6.95
CA PRO A 389 21.86 36.75 6.66
C PRO A 389 22.11 37.92 7.63
N THR A 390 23.28 37.95 8.26
CA THR A 390 23.76 39.10 9.06
C THR A 390 25.21 39.41 8.73
N ARG A 391 25.68 40.62 9.04
CA ARG A 391 27.09 41.00 8.79
C ARG A 391 28.09 40.18 9.62
N LEU A 392 27.69 39.68 10.77
CA LEU A 392 28.53 38.92 11.69
C LEU A 392 28.51 37.41 11.41
N ALA A 393 27.48 36.92 10.72
CA ALA A 393 27.40 35.57 10.18
C ALA A 393 26.96 35.62 8.71
N PRO A 394 27.86 35.97 7.77
CA PRO A 394 27.59 35.82 6.36
C PRO A 394 27.20 34.38 6.03
N SER A 395 26.27 34.23 5.10
CA SER A 395 25.61 32.95 4.85
C SER A 395 26.61 31.89 4.36
N ARG A 396 27.49 32.29 3.44
CA ARG A 396 28.51 31.41 2.85
C ARG A 396 29.54 30.96 3.88
N ASP A 397 30.11 31.90 4.63
CA ASP A 397 31.15 31.60 5.61
C ASP A 397 30.62 30.68 6.72
N THR A 398 29.38 30.92 7.16
CA THR A 398 28.68 30.04 8.11
C THR A 398 28.48 28.64 7.52
N ALA A 399 28.05 28.54 6.26
CA ALA A 399 27.88 27.25 5.60
C ALA A 399 29.22 26.49 5.47
N GLU A 400 30.29 27.15 5.07
CA GLU A 400 31.62 26.55 4.95
C GLU A 400 32.15 26.06 6.30
N ALA A 401 31.93 26.81 7.38
CA ALA A 401 32.26 26.38 8.75
C ALA A 401 31.49 25.12 9.17
N LEU A 402 30.17 25.08 8.92
CA LEU A 402 29.34 23.90 9.19
C LEU A 402 29.77 22.68 8.36
N ILE A 403 30.12 22.88 7.09
CA ILE A 403 30.62 21.83 6.20
C ILE A 403 31.96 21.27 6.70
N ALA A 404 32.90 22.14 7.08
CA ALA A 404 34.19 21.74 7.63
C ALA A 404 34.05 20.94 8.92
N ALA A 405 33.11 21.34 9.79
CA ALA A 405 32.82 20.65 11.05
C ALA A 405 31.90 19.42 10.91
N ARG A 406 31.36 19.12 9.72
CA ARG A 406 30.30 18.11 9.53
C ARG A 406 30.56 16.76 10.19
N LYS A 407 31.82 16.28 10.16
CA LYS A 407 32.21 14.98 10.75
C LYS A 407 32.09 14.94 12.28
N ARG A 408 32.02 16.10 12.94
CA ARG A 408 31.88 16.26 14.40
C ARG A 408 30.43 16.05 14.85
N PHE A 409 29.45 16.28 13.96
CA PHE A 409 28.04 16.11 14.26
C PHE A 409 27.60 14.64 14.13
N ARG A 410 27.09 14.06 15.23
CA ARG A 410 26.62 12.65 15.27
C ARG A 410 25.20 12.46 14.75
N ARG A 411 24.45 13.55 14.53
CA ARG A 411 23.04 13.55 14.14
C ARG A 411 22.86 14.06 12.73
N ASN A 412 21.68 13.78 12.20
CA ASN A 412 21.21 14.32 10.93
C ASN A 412 21.12 15.85 11.02
N LEU A 413 21.78 16.54 10.10
CA LEU A 413 21.80 18.00 10.00
C LEU A 413 20.99 18.44 8.77
N LEU A 414 20.00 19.30 9.00
CA LEU A 414 19.27 20.02 7.95
C LEU A 414 19.59 21.51 8.08
N THR A 415 19.59 22.23 6.96
CA THR A 415 19.84 23.68 6.95
C THR A 415 18.74 24.44 6.23
N SER A 416 18.36 25.60 6.74
CA SER A 416 17.47 26.56 6.10
C SER A 416 18.19 27.89 6.02
N TRP A 417 18.65 28.26 4.83
CA TRP A 417 19.27 29.56 4.58
C TRP A 417 18.22 30.49 3.97
N MET A 418 17.79 31.47 4.74
CA MET A 418 16.72 32.39 4.33
C MET A 418 17.24 33.47 3.38
N GLY A 419 16.46 33.80 2.36
CA GLY A 419 16.80 34.81 1.35
C GLY A 419 17.24 34.22 0.01
N LEU A 420 17.33 35.05 -1.02
CA LEU A 420 17.55 34.58 -2.40
C LEU A 420 18.97 34.84 -2.93
N GLU A 421 19.58 35.97 -2.60
CA GLU A 421 20.88 36.37 -3.16
C GLU A 421 22.05 35.80 -2.36
N GLU A 422 22.29 36.31 -1.14
CA GLU A 422 23.43 35.88 -0.33
C GLU A 422 23.35 34.38 0.04
N ALA A 423 22.16 33.94 0.45
CA ALA A 423 21.89 32.57 0.87
C ALA A 423 21.97 31.53 -0.26
N LEU A 424 21.94 31.93 -1.55
CA LEU A 424 22.06 30.98 -2.67
C LEU A 424 23.41 30.26 -2.65
N SER A 425 24.48 31.02 -2.40
CA SER A 425 25.83 30.46 -2.35
C SER A 425 26.00 29.45 -1.21
N ALA A 426 25.42 29.75 -0.04
CA ALA A 426 25.40 28.87 1.13
C ALA A 426 24.62 27.57 0.87
N ARG A 427 23.43 27.68 0.26
CA ARG A 427 22.64 26.50 -0.17
C ARG A 427 23.40 25.66 -1.19
N HIS A 428 24.03 26.29 -2.18
CA HIS A 428 24.80 25.57 -3.19
C HIS A 428 25.96 24.78 -2.55
N ALA A 429 26.75 25.42 -1.69
CA ALA A 429 27.85 24.76 -0.98
C ALA A 429 27.37 23.60 -0.09
N CYS A 430 26.26 23.78 0.65
CA CYS A 430 25.67 22.71 1.46
C CYS A 430 25.20 21.53 0.61
N ASN A 431 24.53 21.81 -0.52
CA ASN A 431 24.04 20.78 -1.44
C ASN A 431 25.19 19.96 -2.05
N GLU A 432 26.27 20.61 -2.49
CA GLU A 432 27.48 19.93 -2.99
C GLU A 432 28.17 19.10 -1.91
N ALA A 433 28.18 19.59 -0.67
CA ALA A 433 28.66 18.83 0.48
C ALA A 433 27.71 17.68 0.88
N GLY A 434 26.51 17.57 0.29
CA GLY A 434 25.52 16.55 0.62
C GLY A 434 24.81 16.78 1.96
N ILE A 435 24.66 18.04 2.39
CA ILE A 435 23.82 18.47 3.51
C ILE A 435 22.48 18.96 2.93
N PRO A 436 21.34 18.35 3.28
CA PRO A 436 20.04 18.82 2.81
C PRO A 436 19.77 20.26 3.24
N THR A 437 19.35 21.08 2.28
CA THR A 437 19.32 22.53 2.44
C THR A 437 18.12 23.16 1.74
N TYR A 438 17.46 24.12 2.41
CA TYR A 438 16.18 24.67 1.97
C TYR A 438 16.18 26.20 2.06
N ILE A 439 15.26 26.80 1.29
CA ILE A 439 15.07 28.25 1.23
C ILE A 439 14.30 28.81 2.43
N SER A 440 13.49 27.99 3.10
CA SER A 440 12.66 28.41 4.23
C SER A 440 12.61 27.36 5.34
N PRO A 441 12.39 27.79 6.59
CA PRO A 441 12.31 26.86 7.72
C PRO A 441 11.16 25.85 7.57
N GLU A 442 10.04 26.27 7.00
CA GLU A 442 8.87 25.42 6.78
C GLU A 442 9.16 24.30 5.79
N LYS A 443 9.91 24.58 4.70
CA LYS A 443 10.35 23.53 3.75
C LYS A 443 11.32 22.56 4.42
N ALA A 444 12.23 23.05 5.24
CA ALA A 444 13.17 22.19 5.97
C ALA A 444 12.44 21.27 6.98
N VAL A 445 11.41 21.79 7.66
CA VAL A 445 10.56 20.99 8.54
C VAL A 445 9.72 19.99 7.74
N LYS A 446 9.16 20.38 6.59
CA LYS A 446 8.43 19.47 5.69
C LYS A 446 9.32 18.28 5.28
N ALA A 447 10.57 18.56 4.93
CA ALA A 447 11.57 17.54 4.61
C ALA A 447 11.92 16.63 5.80
N PHE A 448 12.07 17.19 7.01
CA PHE A 448 12.22 16.39 8.23
C PHE A 448 11.00 15.49 8.47
N MET A 449 9.78 16.01 8.26
CA MET A 449 8.56 15.24 8.41
C MET A 449 8.48 14.09 7.40
N HIS A 450 8.97 14.24 6.16
CA HIS A 450 9.10 13.12 5.23
C HIS A 450 10.00 11.99 5.77
N MET A 451 11.04 12.32 6.55
CA MET A 451 11.87 11.31 7.23
C MET A 451 11.10 10.57 8.34
N VAL A 452 10.32 11.32 9.11
CA VAL A 452 9.45 10.77 10.15
C VAL A 452 8.38 9.87 9.53
N ASP A 453 7.73 10.33 8.47
CA ASP A 453 6.71 9.59 7.75
C ASP A 453 7.29 8.33 7.10
N TYR A 454 8.48 8.42 6.48
CA TYR A 454 9.21 7.25 5.98
C TYR A 454 9.41 6.20 7.08
N GLN A 455 9.86 6.60 8.27
CA GLN A 455 10.03 5.68 9.39
C GLN A 455 8.70 5.06 9.82
N ARG A 456 7.63 5.86 9.90
CA ARG A 456 6.29 5.39 10.28
C ARG A 456 5.73 4.39 9.27
N VAL A 457 5.76 4.70 7.97
CA VAL A 457 5.24 3.79 6.93
C VAL A 457 6.09 2.53 6.79
N GLN A 458 7.41 2.61 7.03
CA GLN A 458 8.28 1.43 7.06
C GLN A 458 7.97 0.53 8.26
N ALA A 459 7.65 1.11 9.43
CA ALA A 459 7.15 0.33 10.55
C ALA A 459 5.81 -0.34 10.20
N LEU A 460 4.84 0.41 9.65
CA LEU A 460 3.53 -0.13 9.21
C LEU A 460 3.65 -1.22 8.13
N LEU A 461 4.64 -1.12 7.25
CA LEU A 461 4.96 -2.14 6.25
C LEU A 461 5.44 -3.44 6.92
N GLN A 462 6.10 -3.35 8.08
CA GLN A 462 6.59 -4.49 8.87
C GLN A 462 5.54 -5.00 9.88
N GLU A 463 4.54 -4.17 10.25
CA GLU A 463 3.50 -4.53 11.21
C GLU A 463 2.69 -5.76 10.77
N THR A 464 2.43 -6.62 11.75
CA THR A 464 1.83 -7.93 11.53
C THR A 464 0.65 -8.20 12.48
N PRO A 465 -0.51 -8.71 11.98
CA PRO A 465 -1.61 -9.33 12.76
C PRO A 465 -1.09 -10.20 13.92
N PRO A 466 -1.26 -9.85 15.21
CA PRO A 466 -1.21 -10.85 16.25
C PRO A 466 -2.44 -11.75 16.10
N SER A 467 -2.27 -13.02 16.40
CA SER A 467 -3.32 -13.98 16.68
C SER A 467 -3.94 -13.58 17.99
N LEU A 468 -4.93 -12.70 17.93
CA LEU A 468 -5.97 -12.77 18.93
C LEU A 468 -6.64 -14.15 18.78
N PRO A 469 -6.84 -14.90 19.88
CA PRO A 469 -7.70 -16.08 19.85
C PRO A 469 -9.04 -15.64 19.28
N PHE A 470 -9.37 -16.08 18.06
CA PHE A 470 -10.63 -15.71 17.45
C PHE A 470 -11.76 -16.25 18.32
N ALA A 471 -12.68 -15.38 18.74
CA ALA A 471 -13.89 -15.79 19.45
C ALA A 471 -14.79 -16.67 18.56
N THR A 472 -14.64 -16.60 17.24
CA THR A 472 -15.40 -17.37 16.26
C THR A 472 -14.91 -18.79 16.10
N THR A 473 -15.81 -19.75 16.28
CA THR A 473 -15.58 -21.16 15.91
C THR A 473 -15.79 -21.38 14.41
N ARG A 474 -15.35 -22.53 13.89
CA ARG A 474 -15.58 -22.92 12.49
C ARG A 474 -17.08 -23.04 12.19
N GLU A 475 -17.83 -23.53 13.17
CA GLU A 475 -19.28 -23.72 13.12
C GLU A 475 -20.00 -22.37 13.04
N SER A 476 -19.63 -21.40 13.88
CA SER A 476 -20.20 -20.05 13.85
C SER A 476 -19.98 -19.37 12.49
N ARG A 477 -18.76 -19.47 11.93
CA ARG A 477 -18.46 -18.93 10.58
C ARG A 477 -19.29 -19.62 9.49
N ALA A 478 -19.48 -20.94 9.58
CA ALA A 478 -20.30 -21.69 8.63
C ALA A 478 -21.78 -21.28 8.71
N ALA A 479 -22.31 -21.08 9.93
CA ALA A 479 -23.68 -20.61 10.14
C ALA A 479 -23.91 -19.20 9.56
N CYS A 480 -22.97 -18.27 9.75
CA CYS A 480 -23.06 -16.94 9.14
C CYS A 480 -23.07 -17.00 7.60
N ARG A 481 -22.23 -17.85 6.99
CA ARG A 481 -22.21 -18.03 5.54
C ARG A 481 -23.52 -18.63 5.02
N ALA A 482 -24.08 -19.62 5.71
CA ALA A 482 -25.35 -20.21 5.34
C ALA A 482 -26.48 -19.18 5.37
N LEU A 483 -26.55 -18.35 6.42
CA LEU A 483 -27.53 -17.25 6.51
C LEU A 483 -27.37 -16.24 5.36
N ILE A 484 -26.14 -15.85 5.03
CA ILE A 484 -25.87 -14.93 3.92
C ILE A 484 -26.32 -15.51 2.58
N GLU A 485 -26.04 -16.79 2.33
CA GLU A 485 -26.46 -17.44 1.08
C GLU A 485 -27.98 -17.63 0.99
N GLU A 486 -28.66 -17.89 2.12
CA GLU A 486 -30.13 -17.90 2.21
C GLU A 486 -30.72 -16.54 1.83
N VAL A 487 -30.25 -15.46 2.46
CA VAL A 487 -30.70 -14.08 2.18
C VAL A 487 -30.48 -13.70 0.71
N ARG A 488 -29.34 -14.11 0.12
CA ARG A 488 -29.05 -13.90 -1.31
C ARG A 488 -29.96 -14.73 -2.22
N GLY A 489 -30.29 -15.97 -1.81
CA GLY A 489 -31.24 -16.83 -2.50
C GLY A 489 -32.64 -16.23 -2.59
N GLU A 490 -33.02 -15.43 -1.61
CA GLU A 490 -34.28 -14.65 -1.60
C GLU A 490 -34.22 -13.37 -2.45
N GLY A 491 -33.08 -13.06 -3.08
CA GLY A 491 -32.88 -11.84 -3.86
C GLY A 491 -32.70 -10.57 -3.03
N ARG A 492 -32.45 -10.69 -1.71
CA ARG A 492 -32.19 -9.55 -0.84
C ARG A 492 -30.70 -9.17 -0.85
N GLU A 493 -30.42 -7.86 -0.86
CA GLU A 493 -29.06 -7.31 -0.75
C GLU A 493 -28.71 -6.82 0.66
N CYS A 494 -29.63 -6.92 1.61
CA CYS A 494 -29.42 -6.46 2.99
C CYS A 494 -29.97 -7.48 3.98
N LEU A 495 -29.30 -7.59 5.12
CA LEU A 495 -29.81 -8.34 6.26
C LEU A 495 -30.78 -7.48 7.06
N LEU A 496 -31.82 -8.11 7.61
CA LEU A 496 -32.66 -7.50 8.64
C LEU A 496 -31.84 -7.22 9.90
N HIS A 497 -32.35 -6.37 10.78
CA HIS A 497 -31.67 -6.04 12.03
C HIS A 497 -31.52 -7.28 12.92
N SER A 498 -32.49 -8.19 12.92
CA SER A 498 -32.39 -9.49 13.62
C SER A 498 -31.31 -10.42 13.04
N GLU A 499 -31.22 -10.50 11.73
CA GLU A 499 -30.21 -11.32 11.03
C GLU A 499 -28.80 -10.76 11.23
N ALA A 500 -28.62 -9.43 11.13
CA ALA A 500 -27.34 -8.77 11.38
C ALA A 500 -26.87 -8.95 12.82
N ALA A 501 -27.79 -8.93 13.81
CA ALA A 501 -27.48 -9.17 15.21
C ALA A 501 -26.86 -10.56 15.42
N ARG A 502 -27.46 -11.60 14.83
CA ARG A 502 -26.95 -12.99 14.88
C ARG A 502 -25.55 -13.10 14.30
N VAL A 503 -25.26 -12.37 13.21
CA VAL A 503 -23.91 -12.33 12.62
C VAL A 503 -22.92 -11.67 13.59
N LEU A 504 -23.26 -10.51 14.17
CA LEU A 504 -22.39 -9.83 15.13
C LEU A 504 -22.09 -10.66 16.38
N GLU A 505 -23.12 -11.27 16.97
CA GLU A 505 -23.00 -12.16 18.13
C GLU A 505 -22.14 -13.39 17.83
N ALA A 506 -22.26 -13.97 16.63
CA ALA A 506 -21.43 -15.09 16.20
C ALA A 506 -19.94 -14.73 16.14
N TYR A 507 -19.61 -13.45 15.88
CA TYR A 507 -18.26 -12.88 15.95
C TYR A 507 -17.86 -12.33 17.32
N GLY A 508 -18.68 -12.55 18.34
CA GLY A 508 -18.41 -12.10 19.71
C GLY A 508 -18.54 -10.58 19.90
N ILE A 509 -19.19 -9.87 18.97
CA ILE A 509 -19.47 -8.44 19.08
C ILE A 509 -20.77 -8.28 19.89
N PRO A 510 -20.73 -7.71 21.11
CA PRO A 510 -21.92 -7.58 21.94
C PRO A 510 -22.93 -6.62 21.31
N VAL A 511 -24.16 -7.08 21.12
CA VAL A 511 -25.29 -6.27 20.63
C VAL A 511 -26.26 -5.97 21.77
N ALA A 512 -26.97 -4.85 21.69
CA ALA A 512 -28.00 -4.51 22.66
C ALA A 512 -29.10 -5.60 22.67
N PRO A 513 -29.55 -6.06 23.85
CA PRO A 513 -30.63 -7.04 23.95
C PRO A 513 -31.87 -6.56 23.19
N SER A 514 -32.31 -7.35 22.21
CA SER A 514 -33.36 -6.96 21.26
C SER A 514 -34.48 -8.01 21.23
N ARG A 515 -35.72 -7.55 21.14
CA ARG A 515 -36.90 -8.37 20.81
C ARG A 515 -37.46 -7.86 19.50
N TYR A 516 -37.65 -8.78 18.55
CA TYR A 516 -38.16 -8.47 17.23
C TYR A 516 -39.61 -8.92 17.12
N VAL A 517 -40.48 -7.99 16.76
CA VAL A 517 -41.94 -8.18 16.75
C VAL A 517 -42.53 -7.63 15.47
N THR A 518 -43.65 -8.19 15.02
CA THR A 518 -44.31 -7.79 13.77
C THR A 518 -45.71 -7.21 13.97
N SER A 519 -46.26 -7.29 15.19
CA SER A 519 -47.58 -6.74 15.54
C SER A 519 -47.56 -5.94 16.86
N PRO A 520 -48.50 -4.99 17.05
CA PRO A 520 -48.63 -4.25 18.31
C PRO A 520 -48.85 -5.14 19.54
N GLU A 521 -49.61 -6.24 19.38
CA GLU A 521 -49.91 -7.17 20.47
C GLU A 521 -48.66 -7.91 20.93
N ALA A 522 -47.88 -8.44 19.98
CA ALA A 522 -46.61 -9.09 20.27
C ALA A 522 -45.59 -8.11 20.89
N ALA A 523 -45.61 -6.84 20.46
CA ALA A 523 -44.76 -5.80 21.02
C ALA A 523 -45.10 -5.48 22.49
N ALA A 524 -46.39 -5.40 22.82
CA ALA A 524 -46.85 -5.20 24.20
C ALA A 524 -46.47 -6.39 25.10
N GLU A 525 -46.60 -7.63 24.60
CA GLU A 525 -46.19 -8.82 25.35
C GLU A 525 -44.69 -8.82 25.62
N ALA A 526 -43.86 -8.59 24.60
CA ALA A 526 -42.41 -8.50 24.74
C ALA A 526 -41.97 -7.38 25.72
N ALA A 527 -42.69 -6.26 25.74
CA ALA A 527 -42.42 -5.15 26.64
C ALA A 527 -42.61 -5.50 28.13
N ARG A 528 -43.43 -6.51 28.46
CA ARG A 528 -43.65 -6.94 29.86
C ARG A 528 -42.44 -7.66 30.46
N GLU A 529 -41.57 -8.23 29.62
CA GLU A 529 -40.38 -8.95 30.07
C GLU A 529 -39.27 -8.01 30.58
N TRP A 530 -39.35 -6.72 30.24
CA TRP A 530 -38.28 -5.76 30.48
C TRP A 530 -38.70 -4.59 31.34
N ARG A 531 -37.72 -3.96 31.99
CA ARG A 531 -37.92 -2.73 32.75
C ARG A 531 -37.79 -1.52 31.83
N ALA A 532 -38.74 -0.61 31.93
CA ALA A 532 -38.71 0.71 31.30
C ALA A 532 -37.52 1.58 31.80
N PRO A 533 -37.06 2.57 31.01
CA PRO A 533 -37.61 2.97 29.70
C PRO A 533 -37.12 2.11 28.54
N LEU A 534 -37.99 1.93 27.54
CA LEU A 534 -37.73 1.15 26.32
C LEU A 534 -37.59 2.06 25.10
N ALA A 535 -36.93 1.54 24.06
CA ALA A 535 -36.83 2.15 22.74
C ALA A 535 -37.40 1.19 21.68
N LEU A 536 -38.15 1.73 20.73
CA LEU A 536 -38.78 0.99 19.64
C LEU A 536 -38.31 1.56 18.30
N LYS A 537 -37.69 0.71 17.48
CA LYS A 537 -37.20 1.03 16.14
C LYS A 537 -37.98 0.25 15.09
N VAL A 538 -38.42 0.92 14.02
CA VAL A 538 -38.97 0.24 12.84
C VAL A 538 -37.84 -0.29 11.96
N VAL A 539 -37.96 -1.50 11.44
CA VAL A 539 -36.99 -2.11 10.51
C VAL A 539 -37.67 -2.27 9.15
N HIS A 540 -37.11 -1.62 8.14
CA HIS A 540 -37.62 -1.64 6.78
C HIS A 540 -36.46 -1.67 5.78
N ASP A 541 -36.72 -2.04 4.53
CA ASP A 541 -35.68 -2.28 3.51
C ASP A 541 -34.72 -1.08 3.33
N GLY A 542 -35.23 0.13 3.55
CA GLY A 542 -34.44 1.35 3.52
C GLY A 542 -33.38 1.41 4.62
N ASN A 543 -33.71 1.10 5.88
CA ASN A 543 -32.81 1.29 7.03
C ASN A 543 -31.98 0.07 7.43
N CYS A 544 -32.07 -1.00 6.65
CA CYS A 544 -31.17 -2.14 6.70
C CYS A 544 -29.84 -1.90 5.96
N ARG A 545 -29.69 -0.74 5.28
CA ARG A 545 -28.44 -0.35 4.59
C ARG A 545 -27.51 0.43 5.52
N PRO A 546 -26.20 0.13 5.55
CA PRO A 546 -25.22 0.89 6.31
C PRO A 546 -24.90 2.25 5.67
N PHE A 547 -24.27 3.14 6.44
CA PHE A 547 -23.73 4.44 6.06
C PHE A 547 -24.72 5.38 5.37
N ARG A 548 -25.98 5.38 5.83
CA ARG A 548 -27.05 6.21 5.27
C ARG A 548 -26.97 7.65 5.78
N TYR A 549 -26.03 8.42 5.24
CA TYR A 549 -25.92 9.85 5.48
C TYR A 549 -26.69 10.61 4.39
N ARG A 550 -27.95 10.97 4.67
CA ARG A 550 -28.67 11.92 3.81
C ARG A 550 -28.18 13.33 4.12
N GLN A 551 -28.28 14.24 3.13
CA GLN A 551 -27.99 15.68 3.28
C GLN A 551 -28.78 16.38 4.42
N HIS A 552 -29.70 15.68 5.10
CA HIS A 552 -30.51 16.17 6.21
C HIS A 552 -30.54 15.15 7.37
N PRO A 553 -29.55 15.12 8.27
CA PRO A 553 -29.44 14.17 9.39
C PRO A 553 -30.66 14.19 10.33
N HIS A 554 -31.30 15.36 10.50
CA HIS A 554 -32.47 15.54 11.36
C HIS A 554 -33.72 14.75 10.90
N LYS A 555 -33.73 14.27 9.65
CA LYS A 555 -34.83 13.45 9.09
C LYS A 555 -34.75 11.96 9.49
N LEU A 556 -33.68 11.52 10.19
CA LEU A 556 -33.55 10.17 10.77
C LEU A 556 -34.53 9.91 11.94
N SER A 557 -35.15 10.96 12.50
CA SER A 557 -36.13 10.90 13.61
C SER A 557 -37.48 10.25 13.25
N SER A 558 -37.62 9.69 12.05
CA SER A 558 -38.86 9.03 11.63
C SER A 558 -38.97 7.54 11.99
N GLY A 559 -37.89 6.89 12.41
CA GLY A 559 -37.85 5.44 12.61
C GLY A 559 -37.56 4.94 14.02
N LEU A 560 -37.44 5.83 15.02
CA LEU A 560 -37.10 5.47 16.39
C LEU A 560 -37.98 6.24 17.37
N LEU A 561 -38.59 5.54 18.32
CA LEU A 561 -39.22 6.07 19.52
C LEU A 561 -38.36 5.68 20.72
N GLN A 562 -38.18 6.60 21.65
CA GLN A 562 -37.43 6.41 22.89
C GLN A 562 -38.31 6.78 24.07
N ASP A 563 -37.85 6.44 25.27
CA ASP A 563 -38.48 6.81 26.53
C ASP A 563 -39.91 6.23 26.68
N LEU A 564 -40.12 5.00 26.20
CA LEU A 564 -41.40 4.29 26.33
C LEU A 564 -41.48 3.61 27.71
N ASP A 565 -42.47 3.99 28.50
CA ASP A 565 -42.55 3.64 29.93
C ASP A 565 -43.37 2.36 30.20
N GLY A 566 -44.05 1.80 29.21
CA GLY A 566 -44.83 0.57 29.40
C GLY A 566 -45.40 -0.06 28.12
N PRO A 567 -46.03 -1.24 28.24
CA PRO A 567 -46.53 -2.03 27.11
C PRO A 567 -47.50 -1.31 26.18
N GLU A 568 -48.40 -0.48 26.73
CA GLU A 568 -49.40 0.27 25.95
C GLU A 568 -48.72 1.29 25.01
N GLN A 569 -47.76 2.05 25.53
CA GLN A 569 -46.99 3.01 24.73
C GLN A 569 -46.16 2.32 23.64
N VAL A 570 -45.70 1.09 23.88
CA VAL A 570 -44.98 0.29 22.88
C VAL A 570 -45.92 -0.14 21.75
N ALA A 571 -47.12 -0.64 22.05
CA ALA A 571 -48.11 -1.01 21.04
C ALA A 571 -48.55 0.19 20.19
N GLU A 572 -48.86 1.33 20.82
CA GLU A 572 -49.15 2.59 20.11
C GLU A 572 -47.96 3.04 19.25
N GLY A 573 -46.74 2.84 19.76
CA GLY A 573 -45.51 3.14 19.04
C GLY A 573 -45.35 2.35 17.74
N VAL A 574 -45.74 1.07 17.72
CA VAL A 574 -45.69 0.21 16.51
C VAL A 574 -46.60 0.78 15.41
N ILE A 575 -47.85 1.11 15.77
CA ILE A 575 -48.83 1.71 14.85
C ILE A 575 -48.30 3.05 14.32
N ARG A 576 -47.89 3.94 15.24
CA ARG A 576 -47.39 5.27 14.91
C ARG A 576 -46.18 5.25 13.99
N LEU A 577 -45.23 4.35 14.23
CA LEU A 577 -44.05 4.20 13.37
C LEU A 577 -44.41 3.59 12.01
N GLY A 578 -45.32 2.61 11.98
CA GLY A 578 -45.81 1.99 10.76
C GLY A 578 -46.46 3.02 9.83
N ASP A 579 -47.43 3.78 10.35
CA ASP A 579 -48.14 4.82 9.60
C ASP A 579 -47.18 5.89 9.06
N LYS A 580 -46.21 6.31 9.90
CA LYS A 580 -45.21 7.32 9.52
C LYS A 580 -44.28 6.84 8.41
N VAL A 581 -43.92 5.54 8.40
CA VAL A 581 -43.13 4.96 7.30
C VAL A 581 -43.98 4.83 6.04
N ALA A 582 -45.22 4.36 6.14
CA ALA A 582 -46.13 4.25 5.00
C ALA A 582 -46.40 5.61 4.35
N GLU A 583 -46.56 6.68 5.14
CA GLU A 583 -46.77 8.04 4.64
C GLU A 583 -45.52 8.63 3.98
N LYS A 584 -44.34 8.48 4.62
CA LYS A 584 -43.10 9.16 4.17
C LYS A 584 -42.28 8.36 3.16
N PHE A 585 -42.40 7.04 3.17
CA PHE A 585 -41.63 6.12 2.36
C PHE A 585 -42.49 4.94 1.91
N PRO A 586 -43.54 5.17 1.10
CA PRO A 586 -44.46 4.13 0.64
C PRO A 586 -43.76 3.02 -0.16
N GLU A 587 -42.56 3.28 -0.70
CA GLU A 587 -41.74 2.30 -1.41
C GLU A 587 -41.05 1.28 -0.48
N PHE A 588 -40.95 1.55 0.82
CA PHE A 588 -40.28 0.65 1.77
C PHE A 588 -41.27 -0.24 2.49
N THR A 589 -41.04 -1.54 2.39
CA THR A 589 -41.78 -2.53 3.17
C THR A 589 -41.24 -2.59 4.59
N VAL A 590 -42.12 -2.42 5.59
CA VAL A 590 -41.80 -2.68 7.00
C VAL A 590 -41.72 -4.19 7.21
N ARG A 591 -40.62 -4.65 7.79
CA ARG A 591 -40.32 -6.08 7.97
C ARG A 591 -40.57 -6.53 9.40
N GLU A 592 -40.06 -5.75 10.36
CA GLU A 592 -40.12 -6.04 11.79
C GLU A 592 -39.97 -4.73 12.59
N TYR A 593 -40.22 -4.80 13.89
CA TYR A 593 -39.93 -3.75 14.85
C TYR A 593 -38.97 -4.30 15.90
N CYS A 594 -37.93 -3.54 16.20
CA CYS A 594 -36.92 -3.87 17.18
C CYS A 594 -37.20 -3.10 18.47
N LEU A 595 -37.61 -3.82 19.51
CA LEU A 595 -37.76 -3.31 20.87
C LEU A 595 -36.46 -3.56 21.63
N GLN A 596 -35.95 -2.55 22.35
CA GLN A 596 -34.72 -2.63 23.16
C GLN A 596 -34.87 -1.89 24.49
N PRO A 597 -34.23 -2.34 25.59
CA PRO A 597 -34.10 -1.53 26.80
C PRO A 597 -33.16 -0.35 26.54
N MET A 598 -33.50 0.83 27.05
CA MET A 598 -32.66 2.00 26.87
C MET A 598 -31.34 1.89 27.65
N GLN A 599 -30.24 2.03 26.92
CA GLN A 599 -28.89 2.00 27.46
C GLN A 599 -28.49 3.39 27.99
N ARG A 600 -28.98 3.76 29.18
CA ARG A 600 -28.69 5.07 29.82
C ARG A 600 -27.52 4.96 30.79
N GLY A 601 -26.29 5.16 30.29
CA GLY A 601 -25.10 5.30 31.13
C GLY A 601 -24.71 6.75 31.35
N LYS A 602 -24.58 7.22 32.60
CA LYS A 602 -23.84 8.47 32.87
C LYS A 602 -22.41 8.26 32.38
N HIS A 603 -21.93 9.11 31.47
CA HIS A 603 -20.62 9.04 30.82
C HIS A 603 -20.41 7.94 29.76
N SER A 604 -21.48 7.39 29.14
CA SER A 604 -21.31 6.53 27.96
C SER A 604 -20.89 7.35 26.75
N MET A 605 -19.79 6.98 26.09
CA MET A 605 -19.35 7.61 24.85
C MET A 605 -19.96 6.89 23.64
N GLN A 606 -20.37 7.65 22.62
CA GLN A 606 -20.87 7.12 21.36
C GLN A 606 -19.74 7.09 20.34
N LEU A 607 -19.43 5.90 19.85
CA LEU A 607 -18.45 5.61 18.83
C LEU A 607 -19.15 5.09 17.57
N CYS A 608 -18.40 5.07 16.47
CA CYS A 608 -18.80 4.41 15.26
C CYS A 608 -17.63 3.55 14.76
N ALA A 609 -17.95 2.31 14.37
CA ALA A 609 -17.02 1.41 13.71
C ALA A 609 -17.74 0.67 12.59
N GLY A 610 -17.01 0.16 11.60
CA GLY A 610 -17.64 -0.59 10.53
C GLY A 610 -16.69 -1.05 9.44
N ILE A 611 -17.28 -1.70 8.43
CA ILE A 611 -16.64 -2.15 7.21
C ILE A 611 -17.37 -1.44 6.07
N THR A 612 -16.66 -0.75 5.19
CA THR A 612 -17.20 -0.24 3.92
C THR A 612 -16.42 -0.83 2.76
N ARG A 613 -16.83 -0.53 1.53
CA ARG A 613 -16.16 -1.03 0.33
C ARG A 613 -15.85 0.10 -0.65
N ASP A 614 -14.56 0.30 -0.88
CA ASP A 614 -14.03 1.17 -1.90
C ASP A 614 -14.07 0.49 -3.28
N PRO A 615 -14.44 1.19 -4.36
CA PRO A 615 -14.48 0.62 -5.71
C PRO A 615 -13.13 0.12 -6.26
N VAL A 616 -12.01 0.63 -5.73
CA VAL A 616 -10.65 0.27 -6.15
C VAL A 616 -10.02 -0.66 -5.12
N PHE A 617 -9.99 -0.27 -3.84
CA PHE A 617 -9.26 -1.01 -2.81
C PHE A 617 -10.05 -2.13 -2.14
N GLY A 618 -11.36 -2.26 -2.42
CA GLY A 618 -12.20 -3.28 -1.81
C GLY A 618 -12.55 -2.95 -0.36
N PRO A 619 -12.57 -3.92 0.56
CA PRO A 619 -12.96 -3.69 1.95
C PRO A 619 -12.09 -2.66 2.67
N VAL A 620 -12.70 -1.80 3.48
CA VAL A 620 -12.05 -0.75 4.29
C VAL A 620 -12.69 -0.73 5.68
N ILE A 621 -11.87 -0.72 6.73
CA ILE A 621 -12.32 -0.56 8.11
C ILE A 621 -12.42 0.93 8.43
N VAL A 622 -13.52 1.33 9.07
CA VAL A 622 -13.77 2.72 9.50
C VAL A 622 -13.93 2.80 11.01
N PHE A 623 -13.41 3.86 11.63
CA PHE A 623 -13.54 4.12 13.07
C PHE A 623 -13.56 5.62 13.38
N GLY A 624 -14.35 6.06 14.36
CA GLY A 624 -14.39 7.43 14.86
C GLY A 624 -15.48 7.68 15.90
N ILE A 625 -15.74 8.94 16.23
CA ILE A 625 -16.89 9.34 17.05
C ILE A 625 -18.20 8.94 16.36
N GLY A 626 -19.17 8.45 17.14
CA GLY A 626 -20.50 8.06 16.68
C GLY A 626 -21.60 8.98 17.19
N GLY A 627 -22.84 8.61 16.86
CA GLY A 627 -24.03 9.34 17.29
C GLY A 627 -24.44 10.49 16.36
N TYR A 628 -25.74 10.75 16.30
CA TYR A 628 -26.35 11.67 15.34
C TYR A 628 -26.08 13.17 15.58
N LYS A 629 -25.55 13.55 16.76
CA LYS A 629 -25.32 14.95 17.15
C LYS A 629 -23.97 15.52 16.72
N VAL A 630 -23.03 14.67 16.33
CA VAL A 630 -21.65 15.05 15.96
C VAL A 630 -21.45 14.84 14.47
N ASN A 631 -20.58 15.64 13.84
CA ASN A 631 -20.17 15.41 12.46
C ASN A 631 -19.25 14.18 12.37
N ILE A 632 -19.84 12.98 12.47
CA ILE A 632 -19.16 11.68 12.46
C ILE A 632 -18.21 11.55 11.26
N LEU A 633 -18.63 12.05 10.09
CA LEU A 633 -17.85 11.94 8.85
C LEU A 633 -16.51 12.70 8.91
N ALA A 634 -16.39 13.72 9.75
CA ALA A 634 -15.17 14.50 9.89
C ALA A 634 -14.11 13.80 10.78
N ASP A 635 -14.53 12.97 11.74
CA ASP A 635 -13.61 12.27 12.65
C ASP A 635 -13.27 10.84 12.20
N ARG A 636 -13.97 10.31 11.19
CA ARG A 636 -13.72 8.97 10.69
C ARG A 636 -12.34 8.82 10.09
N GLN A 637 -11.58 7.89 10.65
CA GLN A 637 -10.33 7.39 10.10
C GLN A 637 -10.55 6.03 9.45
N VAL A 638 -9.66 5.67 8.54
CA VAL A 638 -9.78 4.45 7.72
C VAL A 638 -8.50 3.62 7.72
N ALA A 639 -8.67 2.30 7.57
CA ALA A 639 -7.56 1.37 7.38
C ALA A 639 -7.94 0.22 6.45
N LEU A 640 -6.95 -0.33 5.74
CA LEU A 640 -7.15 -1.50 4.90
C LEU A 640 -6.98 -2.79 5.73
N PRO A 641 -7.94 -3.74 5.69
CA PRO A 641 -7.73 -5.08 6.23
C PRO A 641 -6.66 -5.82 5.41
N PRO A 642 -5.94 -6.80 6.00
CA PRO A 642 -6.07 -7.28 7.37
C PRO A 642 -5.42 -6.34 8.43
N LEU A 643 -6.06 -6.21 9.60
CA LEU A 643 -5.57 -5.42 10.75
C LEU A 643 -4.94 -6.30 11.85
N ASN A 644 -3.92 -5.75 12.52
CA ASN A 644 -3.46 -6.17 13.86
C ASN A 644 -3.93 -5.20 14.93
N MET A 645 -3.71 -5.55 16.20
CA MET A 645 -3.79 -4.63 17.34
C MET A 645 -2.96 -3.35 17.16
N ARG A 646 -1.78 -3.40 16.53
CA ARG A 646 -0.94 -2.19 16.34
C ARG A 646 -1.49 -1.24 15.27
N LEU A 647 -2.00 -1.78 14.16
CA LEU A 647 -2.70 -1.08 13.07
C LEU A 647 -4.05 -0.55 13.55
N ALA A 648 -4.75 -1.32 14.38
CA ALA A 648 -5.99 -0.89 15.02
C ALA A 648 -5.73 0.24 16.01
N ALA A 649 -4.67 0.14 16.84
CA ALA A 649 -4.25 1.23 17.71
C ALA A 649 -3.87 2.49 16.92
N ASP A 650 -3.11 2.36 15.83
CA ASP A 650 -2.78 3.48 14.94
C ASP A 650 -4.02 4.12 14.29
N LEU A 651 -5.00 3.29 13.88
CA LEU A 651 -6.29 3.78 13.38
C LEU A 651 -7.04 4.58 14.46
N VAL A 652 -7.08 4.07 15.69
CA VAL A 652 -7.74 4.72 16.83
C VAL A 652 -7.02 6.01 17.21
N ASP A 653 -5.70 5.99 17.32
CA ASP A 653 -4.86 7.11 17.77
C ASP A 653 -5.01 8.37 16.91
N ARG A 654 -5.36 8.20 15.64
CA ARG A 654 -5.60 9.29 14.68
C ARG A 654 -6.96 9.97 14.84
N THR A 655 -7.86 9.44 15.67
CA THR A 655 -9.18 10.01 15.91
C THR A 655 -9.21 11.00 17.07
N HIS A 656 -10.16 11.94 17.04
CA HIS A 656 -10.54 12.72 18.21
C HIS A 656 -11.13 11.83 19.30
N ALA A 657 -11.79 10.72 18.95
CA ALA A 657 -12.28 9.73 19.91
C ALA A 657 -11.17 9.25 20.86
N ALA A 658 -9.97 8.94 20.36
CA ALA A 658 -8.86 8.50 21.20
C ALA A 658 -8.40 9.56 22.20
N ARG A 659 -8.41 10.84 21.82
CA ARG A 659 -8.09 11.95 22.75
C ARG A 659 -9.13 12.03 23.87
N LEU A 660 -10.41 11.95 23.51
CA LEU A 660 -11.51 11.95 24.48
C LEU A 660 -11.43 10.76 25.44
N ILE A 661 -11.10 9.57 24.94
CA ILE A 661 -10.91 8.37 25.78
C ILE A 661 -9.78 8.58 26.79
N ARG A 662 -8.62 9.09 26.35
CA ARG A 662 -7.48 9.36 27.25
C ARG A 662 -7.80 10.37 28.33
N GLU A 663 -8.62 11.37 28.03
CA GLU A 663 -8.97 12.44 28.96
C GLU A 663 -10.09 12.04 29.94
N HIS A 664 -11.09 11.27 29.49
CA HIS A 664 -12.34 11.06 30.23
C HIS A 664 -12.56 9.62 30.72
N SER A 665 -11.85 8.63 30.15
CA SER A 665 -11.95 7.26 30.66
C SER A 665 -11.22 7.11 31.98
N ARG A 666 -11.74 6.23 32.85
CA ARG A 666 -11.07 5.83 34.08
C ARG A 666 -9.86 4.92 33.82
N ASP A 667 -9.91 4.17 32.73
CA ASP A 667 -8.87 3.24 32.31
C ASP A 667 -8.73 3.30 30.78
N PRO A 668 -8.03 4.33 30.27
CA PRO A 668 -7.90 4.55 28.83
C PRO A 668 -7.21 3.38 28.10
N GLU A 669 -6.23 2.74 28.72
CA GLU A 669 -5.45 1.67 28.09
C GLU A 669 -6.33 0.46 27.80
N ARG A 670 -7.13 0.04 28.77
CA ARG A 670 -8.09 -1.06 28.61
C ARG A 670 -9.16 -0.77 27.57
N ASP A 671 -9.69 0.46 27.57
CA ASP A 671 -10.75 0.84 26.64
C ASP A 671 -10.22 0.93 25.19
N LEU A 672 -9.02 1.48 24.99
CA LEU A 672 -8.35 1.49 23.69
C LEU A 672 -8.02 0.07 23.20
N ALA A 673 -7.59 -0.82 24.10
CA ALA A 673 -7.35 -2.23 23.75
C ALA A 673 -8.63 -2.94 23.26
N ARG A 674 -9.76 -2.77 23.97
CA ARG A 674 -11.06 -3.34 23.56
C ARG A 674 -11.54 -2.84 22.20
N ILE A 675 -11.33 -1.56 21.91
CA ILE A 675 -11.61 -1.01 20.58
C ILE A 675 -10.70 -1.66 19.53
N GLY A 676 -9.43 -1.82 19.84
CA GLY A 676 -8.48 -2.53 18.99
C GLY A 676 -8.95 -3.94 18.63
N GLU A 677 -9.41 -4.72 19.61
CA GLU A 677 -9.94 -6.07 19.43
C GLU A 677 -11.17 -6.10 18.52
N LEU A 678 -12.10 -5.14 18.68
CA LEU A 678 -13.25 -5.01 17.78
C LEU A 678 -12.81 -4.73 16.35
N LEU A 679 -11.87 -3.81 16.14
CA LEU A 679 -11.41 -3.45 14.78
C LEU A 679 -10.71 -4.62 14.10
N VAL A 680 -9.93 -5.43 14.84
CA VAL A 680 -9.37 -6.68 14.34
C VAL A 680 -10.48 -7.69 14.02
N THR A 681 -11.51 -7.78 14.87
CA THR A 681 -12.68 -8.65 14.62
C THR A 681 -13.44 -8.24 13.36
N LEU A 682 -13.67 -6.94 13.14
CA LEU A 682 -14.27 -6.42 11.90
C LEU A 682 -13.39 -6.71 10.68
N SER A 683 -12.07 -6.61 10.81
CA SER A 683 -11.13 -7.01 9.77
C SER A 683 -11.21 -8.51 9.44
N GLN A 684 -11.43 -9.35 10.45
CA GLN A 684 -11.63 -10.79 10.26
C GLN A 684 -12.97 -11.08 9.58
N MET A 685 -14.05 -10.43 10.02
CA MET A 685 -15.37 -10.53 9.40
C MET A 685 -15.34 -10.21 7.90
N ALA A 686 -14.61 -9.16 7.50
CA ALA A 686 -14.45 -8.80 6.10
C ALA A 686 -13.82 -9.95 5.29
N THR A 687 -12.84 -10.65 5.87
CA THR A 687 -12.12 -11.78 5.27
C THR A 687 -12.99 -13.03 5.16
N ASP A 688 -13.67 -13.40 6.25
CA ASP A 688 -14.47 -14.61 6.35
C ASP A 688 -15.78 -14.55 5.56
N LEU A 689 -16.36 -13.35 5.44
CA LEU A 689 -17.65 -13.08 4.80
C LEU A 689 -17.43 -12.26 3.52
N THR A 690 -16.86 -12.85 2.47
CA THR A 690 -16.50 -12.11 1.25
C THR A 690 -17.67 -11.39 0.57
N ALA A 691 -18.91 -11.86 0.76
CA ALA A 691 -20.11 -11.20 0.25
C ALA A 691 -20.50 -9.93 1.03
N LEU A 692 -19.93 -9.66 2.21
CA LEU A 692 -20.19 -8.46 3.00
C LEU A 692 -19.69 -7.22 2.27
N ARG A 693 -20.62 -6.36 1.83
CA ARG A 693 -20.32 -5.09 1.16
C ARG A 693 -20.11 -3.97 2.17
N GLY A 694 -20.92 -3.93 3.22
CA GLY A 694 -20.87 -2.91 4.23
C GLY A 694 -21.46 -3.38 5.56
N LEU A 695 -20.90 -2.85 6.64
CA LEU A 695 -21.36 -3.03 8.01
C LEU A 695 -21.13 -1.70 8.73
N GLU A 696 -22.16 -1.14 9.35
CA GLU A 696 -22.03 0.03 10.20
C GLU A 696 -22.52 -0.31 11.60
N LEU A 697 -21.71 -0.02 12.62
CA LEU A 697 -22.06 -0.04 14.03
C LEU A 697 -22.17 1.42 14.47
N ASN A 698 -23.39 1.95 14.59
CA ASN A 698 -23.62 3.34 14.97
C ASN A 698 -25.04 3.56 15.56
N PRO A 699 -25.17 3.81 16.88
CA PRO A 699 -24.09 4.04 17.82
C PRO A 699 -23.51 2.75 18.39
N LEU A 700 -22.19 2.74 18.55
CA LEU A 700 -21.43 1.79 19.37
C LEU A 700 -21.15 2.47 20.72
N LEU A 701 -21.74 1.97 21.80
CA LEU A 701 -21.53 2.55 23.13
C LEU A 701 -20.26 1.99 23.76
N LEU A 702 -19.44 2.88 24.32
CA LEU A 702 -18.37 2.55 25.24
C LEU A 702 -18.75 3.05 26.64
N ASN A 703 -18.85 2.13 27.60
CA ASN A 703 -19.14 2.43 28.99
C ASN A 703 -18.21 1.63 29.94
N ARG A 704 -18.45 1.70 31.25
CA ARG A 704 -17.61 1.02 32.25
C ARG A 704 -17.66 -0.50 32.13
N ASP A 705 -18.83 -1.03 31.78
CA ASP A 705 -19.14 -2.46 31.75
C ASP A 705 -18.60 -3.09 30.47
N GLY A 706 -18.49 -2.32 29.38
CA GLY A 706 -17.91 -2.79 28.14
C GLY A 706 -18.33 -1.94 26.94
N MET A 707 -18.39 -2.64 25.81
CA MET A 707 -18.76 -2.07 24.53
C MET A 707 -20.02 -2.77 24.02
N LEU A 708 -20.96 -2.00 23.51
CA LEU A 708 -22.28 -2.50 23.12
C LEU A 708 -22.73 -1.84 21.81
N ALA A 709 -22.92 -2.63 20.76
CA ALA A 709 -23.51 -2.16 19.51
C ALA A 709 -25.03 -1.99 19.70
N VAL A 710 -25.49 -0.74 19.71
CA VAL A 710 -26.91 -0.44 19.94
C VAL A 710 -27.70 -0.49 18.64
N ASP A 711 -27.12 0.05 17.57
CA ASP A 711 -27.72 0.03 16.26
C ASP A 711 -26.67 -0.31 15.19
N PHE A 712 -27.10 -1.09 14.20
CA PHE A 712 -26.25 -1.60 13.16
C PHE A 712 -27.03 -1.96 11.89
N ALA A 713 -26.33 -1.99 10.77
CA ALA A 713 -26.86 -2.38 9.47
C ALA A 713 -25.77 -3.10 8.66
N LEU A 714 -26.17 -4.13 7.91
CA LEU A 714 -25.27 -4.97 7.12
C LEU A 714 -25.86 -5.18 5.72
N ASP A 715 -25.07 -4.88 4.69
CA ASP A 715 -25.44 -5.14 3.31
C ASP A 715 -24.42 -6.04 2.58
N LEU A 716 -24.93 -6.66 1.52
CA LEU A 716 -24.27 -7.69 0.73
C LEU A 716 -23.95 -7.16 -0.67
N GLY A 717 -22.98 -7.79 -1.30
CA GLY A 717 -22.59 -7.49 -2.67
C GLY A 717 -21.83 -8.65 -3.31
N THR A 718 -21.13 -8.35 -4.40
CA THR A 718 -20.20 -9.31 -5.01
C THR A 718 -19.13 -9.74 -4.02
N PRO A 719 -18.50 -10.91 -4.16
CA PRO A 719 -17.36 -11.28 -3.33
C PRO A 719 -16.26 -10.21 -3.38
N ALA A 720 -15.76 -9.83 -2.20
CA ALA A 720 -14.72 -8.83 -2.04
C ALA A 720 -13.43 -9.24 -2.75
N ARG A 721 -12.78 -8.27 -3.38
CA ARG A 721 -11.37 -8.36 -3.78
C ARG A 721 -10.54 -7.52 -2.82
N PHE A 722 -9.50 -8.11 -2.25
CA PHE A 722 -8.67 -7.42 -1.28
C PHE A 722 -7.49 -6.76 -1.96
N ALA A 723 -7.22 -5.51 -1.59
CA ALA A 723 -5.98 -4.86 -2.00
C ALA A 723 -4.75 -5.50 -1.33
N ILE A 724 -4.91 -6.09 -0.14
CA ILE A 724 -3.85 -6.85 0.54
C ILE A 724 -4.42 -8.22 0.87
N MET A 725 -3.82 -9.28 0.34
CA MET A 725 -4.31 -10.65 0.57
C MET A 725 -4.33 -10.99 2.07
N PRO A 726 -5.48 -11.40 2.63
CA PRO A 726 -5.59 -11.79 4.02
C PRO A 726 -4.93 -13.16 4.26
N TYR A 727 -4.81 -13.55 5.54
CA TYR A 727 -4.31 -14.87 5.92
C TYR A 727 -5.28 -15.96 5.42
N PRO A 728 -4.81 -16.96 4.65
CA PRO A 728 -5.67 -18.00 4.10
C PRO A 728 -5.95 -19.10 5.15
N GLU A 729 -6.90 -18.82 6.03
CA GLU A 729 -7.31 -19.68 7.15
C GLU A 729 -7.77 -21.08 6.69
N GLU A 730 -8.36 -21.16 5.51
CA GLU A 730 -8.83 -22.39 4.87
C GLU A 730 -7.72 -23.38 4.51
N LEU A 731 -6.44 -22.95 4.50
CA LEU A 731 -5.29 -23.80 4.17
C LEU A 731 -4.69 -24.52 5.39
N ARG A 732 -5.25 -24.37 6.59
CA ARG A 732 -4.83 -25.10 7.81
C ARG A 732 -5.29 -26.56 7.75
N GLU A 733 -4.42 -27.50 8.11
CA GLU A 733 -4.78 -28.93 8.23
C GLU A 733 -4.06 -29.58 9.41
N TRP A 734 -4.73 -30.54 10.07
CA TRP A 734 -4.14 -31.36 11.14
C TRP A 734 -3.77 -32.72 10.59
N VAL A 735 -2.59 -33.21 10.96
CA VAL A 735 -2.03 -34.49 10.48
C VAL A 735 -1.35 -35.22 11.64
N THR A 736 -1.58 -36.53 11.74
CA THR A 736 -0.88 -37.40 12.68
C THR A 736 0.39 -37.97 12.03
N LEU A 737 1.55 -37.74 12.65
CA LEU A 737 2.84 -38.28 12.19
C LEU A 737 3.02 -39.76 12.58
N LYS A 738 4.04 -40.41 12.00
CA LYS A 738 4.35 -41.83 12.27
C LYS A 738 4.68 -42.13 13.73
N ASN A 739 5.16 -41.14 14.47
CA ASN A 739 5.45 -41.22 15.90
C ASN A 739 4.22 -40.93 16.78
N GLY A 740 3.04 -40.75 16.19
CA GLY A 740 1.79 -40.46 16.89
C GLY A 740 1.58 -38.98 17.21
N TRP A 741 2.51 -38.08 16.87
CA TRP A 741 2.34 -36.65 17.13
C TRP A 741 1.23 -36.05 16.27
N GLU A 742 0.35 -35.29 16.88
CA GLU A 742 -0.57 -34.40 16.17
C GLU A 742 0.15 -33.11 15.78
N VAL A 743 0.18 -32.84 14.49
CA VAL A 743 0.88 -31.71 13.91
C VAL A 743 -0.09 -30.87 13.10
N GLU A 744 -0.09 -29.58 13.35
CA GLU A 744 -0.79 -28.61 12.51
C GLU A 744 0.13 -28.15 11.38
N VAL A 745 -0.34 -28.27 10.14
CA VAL A 745 0.31 -27.68 8.97
C VAL A 745 -0.50 -26.48 8.51
N ARG A 746 0.07 -25.29 8.63
CA ARG A 746 -0.62 -24.03 8.36
C ARG A 746 0.28 -23.02 7.64
N PRO A 747 -0.30 -22.05 6.91
CA PRO A 747 0.47 -20.92 6.41
C PRO A 747 1.21 -20.21 7.55
N ILE A 748 2.42 -19.71 7.26
CA ILE A 748 3.17 -18.90 8.21
C ILE A 748 2.46 -17.57 8.41
N ARG A 749 2.51 -17.04 9.63
CA ARG A 749 2.08 -15.70 10.01
C ARG A 749 3.33 -14.92 10.41
N ALA A 750 3.33 -13.60 10.28
CA ALA A 750 4.55 -12.88 10.64
C ALA A 750 4.87 -12.88 12.15
N GLU A 751 3.89 -13.17 13.00
CA GLU A 751 4.07 -13.43 14.43
C GLU A 751 4.82 -14.74 14.73
N ASP A 752 5.00 -15.62 13.74
CA ASP A 752 5.79 -16.83 13.89
C ASP A 752 7.30 -16.51 13.91
N ALA A 753 7.70 -15.23 13.93
CA ALA A 753 9.10 -14.83 14.04
C ALA A 753 9.81 -15.47 15.26
N PRO A 754 9.25 -15.48 16.49
CA PRO A 754 9.87 -16.20 17.61
C PRO A 754 9.91 -17.73 17.41
N LEU A 755 8.90 -18.32 16.75
CA LEU A 755 8.90 -19.75 16.39
C LEU A 755 10.01 -20.07 15.40
N LEU A 756 10.27 -19.19 14.42
CA LEU A 756 11.38 -19.30 13.48
C LEU A 756 12.72 -19.20 14.19
N THR A 757 12.88 -18.28 15.14
CA THR A 757 14.11 -18.18 15.96
C THR A 757 14.37 -19.47 16.71
N GLY A 758 13.40 -19.95 17.49
CA GLY A 758 13.56 -21.18 18.27
C GLY A 758 13.73 -22.44 17.40
N PHE A 759 13.17 -22.44 16.19
CA PHE A 759 13.44 -23.48 15.19
C PHE A 759 14.87 -23.39 14.67
N HIS A 760 15.34 -22.20 14.31
CA HIS A 760 16.65 -21.97 13.72
C HIS A 760 17.80 -22.32 14.67
N GLU A 761 17.65 -22.01 15.96
CA GLU A 761 18.62 -22.37 17.02
C GLU A 761 18.80 -23.89 17.20
N ARG A 762 17.84 -24.71 16.75
CA ARG A 762 17.89 -26.18 16.83
C ARG A 762 18.43 -26.84 15.56
N LEU A 763 18.78 -26.06 14.54
CA LEU A 763 19.34 -26.58 13.31
C LEU A 763 20.85 -26.80 13.44
N SER A 764 21.35 -27.86 12.82
CA SER A 764 22.78 -28.07 12.62
C SER A 764 23.37 -27.02 11.68
N GLU A 765 24.67 -26.71 11.83
CA GLU A 765 25.40 -25.83 10.89
C GLU A 765 25.31 -26.36 9.45
N GLU A 766 25.27 -27.68 9.29
CA GLU A 766 25.13 -28.34 8.00
C GLU A 766 23.77 -28.04 7.36
N SER A 767 22.67 -28.16 8.11
CA SER A 767 21.32 -27.82 7.65
C SER A 767 21.17 -26.33 7.30
N ILE A 768 21.79 -25.44 8.08
CA ILE A 768 21.84 -23.99 7.80
C ILE A 768 22.62 -23.73 6.49
N ARG A 769 23.80 -24.35 6.33
CA ARG A 769 24.59 -24.24 5.10
C ARG A 769 23.83 -24.77 3.89
N PHE A 770 23.13 -25.90 4.03
CA PHE A 770 22.27 -26.46 2.98
C PHE A 770 21.15 -25.53 2.55
N ARG A 771 20.64 -24.73 3.48
CA ARG A 771 19.54 -23.82 3.25
C ARG A 771 19.95 -22.50 2.62
N TYR A 772 21.03 -21.91 3.11
CA TYR A 772 21.42 -20.54 2.76
C TYR A 772 22.62 -20.47 1.81
N PHE A 773 23.29 -21.59 1.51
CA PHE A 773 24.55 -21.66 0.74
C PHE A 773 25.72 -20.91 1.39
N HIS A 774 25.56 -20.44 2.63
CA HIS A 774 26.59 -19.85 3.49
C HIS A 774 26.21 -20.11 4.95
N HIS A 775 27.18 -19.96 5.85
CA HIS A 775 26.92 -20.04 7.28
C HIS A 775 26.17 -18.79 7.73
N LYS A 776 25.05 -18.99 8.42
CA LYS A 776 24.21 -17.94 8.97
C LYS A 776 23.76 -18.36 10.36
N ALA A 777 24.63 -18.23 11.35
CA ALA A 777 24.39 -18.68 12.73
C ALA A 777 23.10 -18.10 13.32
N ASP A 778 22.90 -16.79 13.13
CA ASP A 778 21.78 -16.05 13.71
C ASP A 778 20.93 -15.38 12.62
N LEU A 779 19.61 -15.36 12.85
CA LEU A 779 18.68 -14.57 12.04
C LEU A 779 18.60 -13.15 12.62
N THR A 780 18.92 -12.15 11.81
CA THR A 780 18.70 -10.75 12.20
C THR A 780 17.20 -10.45 12.27
N GLN A 781 16.80 -9.36 12.95
CA GLN A 781 15.38 -8.92 12.92
C GLN A 781 14.86 -8.71 11.49
N ARG A 782 15.72 -8.22 10.59
CA ARG A 782 15.38 -8.06 9.18
C ARG A 782 15.13 -9.41 8.51
N ASP A 783 15.93 -10.43 8.82
CA ASP A 783 15.74 -11.79 8.28
C ASP A 783 14.44 -12.39 8.78
N LEU A 784 14.15 -12.26 10.08
CA LEU A 784 12.90 -12.74 10.67
C LEU A 784 11.70 -12.07 10.02
N ALA A 785 11.73 -10.75 9.80
CA ALA A 785 10.67 -10.05 9.10
C ALA A 785 10.50 -10.53 7.64
N LEU A 786 11.60 -10.78 6.91
CA LEU A 786 11.53 -11.31 5.54
C LEU A 786 10.98 -12.75 5.50
N LEU A 787 11.32 -13.58 6.49
CA LEU A 787 10.88 -14.97 6.56
C LEU A 787 9.47 -15.09 7.11
N SER A 788 9.03 -14.24 8.03
CA SER A 788 7.71 -14.36 8.63
C SER A 788 6.66 -13.53 7.86
N HIS A 789 7.03 -12.38 7.28
CA HIS A 789 6.10 -11.44 6.64
C HIS A 789 6.03 -11.60 5.12
N ILE A 790 5.44 -12.73 4.71
CA ILE A 790 5.26 -13.07 3.30
C ILE A 790 4.10 -12.30 2.66
N ASN A 791 4.17 -12.12 1.34
CA ASN A 791 3.02 -11.65 0.56
C ASN A 791 2.27 -12.86 -0.01
N TYR A 792 1.11 -13.23 0.53
CA TYR A 792 0.35 -14.41 0.10
C TYR A 792 -0.07 -14.40 -1.38
N ASP A 793 0.00 -13.24 -2.04
CA ASP A 793 -0.25 -13.10 -3.47
C ASP A 793 0.87 -13.70 -4.34
N ARG A 794 2.12 -13.73 -3.85
CA ARG A 794 3.31 -14.17 -4.59
C ARG A 794 4.20 -15.17 -3.86
N GLN A 795 4.00 -15.31 -2.57
CA GLN A 795 4.82 -16.11 -1.69
C GLN A 795 3.90 -16.96 -0.85
N MET A 796 4.28 -18.22 -0.65
CA MET A 796 3.59 -19.06 0.31
C MET A 796 4.62 -19.77 1.16
N ALA A 797 4.35 -19.90 2.45
CA ALA A 797 5.14 -20.70 3.34
C ALA A 797 4.22 -21.50 4.25
N PHE A 798 4.44 -22.81 4.32
CA PHE A 798 3.74 -23.67 5.27
C PHE A 798 4.72 -24.10 6.36
N ILE A 799 4.30 -23.96 7.60
CA ILE A 799 5.02 -24.50 8.77
C ILE A 799 4.29 -25.74 9.27
N ALA A 800 5.06 -26.71 9.75
CA ALA A 800 4.55 -27.81 10.58
C ALA A 800 4.86 -27.49 12.03
N GLU A 801 3.84 -27.44 12.89
CA GLU A 801 4.01 -27.16 14.32
C GLU A 801 3.29 -28.20 15.19
N HIS A 802 3.88 -28.47 16.35
CA HIS A 802 3.35 -29.39 17.36
C HIS A 802 3.07 -28.62 18.67
N PRO A 803 1.87 -28.74 19.25
CA PRO A 803 1.59 -28.20 20.58
C PRO A 803 2.27 -29.05 21.67
N LEU A 804 2.94 -28.38 22.60
CA LEU A 804 3.55 -28.97 23.80
C LEU A 804 2.54 -29.04 24.95
N GLU A 805 2.80 -29.90 25.94
CA GLU A 805 1.92 -30.08 27.11
C GLU A 805 1.73 -28.79 27.93
N ASP A 806 2.69 -27.86 27.87
CA ASP A 806 2.64 -26.55 28.54
C ASP A 806 1.91 -25.46 27.72
N GLY A 807 1.32 -25.84 26.59
CA GLY A 807 0.59 -24.94 25.68
C GLY A 807 1.48 -24.14 24.73
N ARG A 808 2.81 -24.24 24.81
CA ARG A 808 3.72 -23.68 23.80
C ARG A 808 3.64 -24.48 22.51
N LYS A 809 4.08 -23.88 21.41
CA LYS A 809 4.18 -24.54 20.11
C LYS A 809 5.64 -24.67 19.73
N GLU A 810 6.00 -25.78 19.10
CA GLU A 810 7.30 -25.91 18.45
C GLU A 810 7.16 -26.16 16.95
N MET A 811 7.98 -25.46 16.17
CA MET A 811 8.06 -25.65 14.73
C MET A 811 8.98 -26.84 14.44
N LEU A 812 8.52 -27.72 13.55
CA LEU A 812 9.20 -28.95 13.15
C LEU A 812 9.88 -28.82 11.78
N GLY A 813 9.33 -27.97 10.91
CA GLY A 813 9.86 -27.69 9.59
C GLY A 813 9.04 -26.63 8.86
N VAL A 814 9.63 -26.08 7.80
CA VAL A 814 9.01 -25.05 6.96
C VAL A 814 9.35 -25.29 5.49
N VAL A 815 8.34 -25.17 4.63
CA VAL A 815 8.48 -25.11 3.17
C VAL A 815 8.04 -23.75 2.68
N ARG A 816 8.70 -23.22 1.65
CA ARG A 816 8.45 -21.89 1.10
C ARG A 816 8.52 -21.91 -0.40
N VAL A 817 7.75 -21.04 -1.02
CA VAL A 817 7.78 -20.76 -2.46
C VAL A 817 7.78 -19.26 -2.74
N TRP A 818 8.46 -18.86 -3.81
CA TRP A 818 8.43 -17.52 -4.37
C TRP A 818 8.06 -17.59 -5.84
N ASN A 819 6.86 -17.11 -6.16
CA ASN A 819 6.35 -17.07 -7.52
C ASN A 819 6.92 -15.86 -8.25
N ASP A 820 7.24 -16.04 -9.53
CA ASP A 820 7.47 -14.89 -10.41
C ASP A 820 6.17 -14.06 -10.58
N PRO A 821 6.25 -12.79 -11.00
CA PRO A 821 5.07 -11.92 -11.14
C PRO A 821 4.03 -12.43 -12.13
N ASP A 822 4.41 -13.35 -13.01
CA ASP A 822 3.55 -13.94 -14.01
C ASP A 822 2.97 -15.30 -13.57
N ASN A 823 3.31 -15.77 -12.36
CA ASN A 823 2.96 -17.07 -11.80
C ASN A 823 3.32 -18.27 -12.71
N ILE A 824 4.43 -18.18 -13.45
CA ILE A 824 4.89 -19.24 -14.35
C ILE A 824 5.80 -20.22 -13.60
N ARG A 825 6.89 -19.70 -13.05
CA ARG A 825 7.83 -20.46 -12.23
C ARG A 825 7.71 -20.05 -10.78
N THR A 826 7.92 -21.03 -9.90
CA THR A 826 8.07 -20.80 -8.48
C THR A 826 9.33 -21.45 -7.95
N GLU A 827 10.13 -20.69 -7.21
CA GLU A 827 11.30 -21.24 -6.54
C GLU A 827 10.91 -21.78 -5.17
N PHE A 828 11.18 -23.05 -4.90
CA PHE A 828 10.86 -23.67 -3.62
C PHE A 828 12.10 -23.80 -2.72
N SER A 829 11.84 -23.93 -1.43
CA SER A 829 12.87 -24.22 -0.45
C SER A 829 12.23 -24.89 0.77
N ILE A 830 12.92 -25.84 1.38
CA ILE A 830 12.41 -26.58 2.55
C ILE A 830 13.52 -26.80 3.57
N ILE A 831 13.15 -26.81 4.85
CA ILE A 831 14.04 -27.20 5.93
C ILE A 831 13.23 -27.88 7.03
N VAL A 832 13.80 -28.92 7.64
CA VAL A 832 13.20 -29.74 8.70
C VAL A 832 14.25 -29.91 9.79
N ARG A 833 13.81 -29.90 11.05
CA ARG A 833 14.69 -30.08 12.22
C ARG A 833 15.46 -31.39 12.14
N ASP A 834 16.76 -31.37 12.44
CA ASP A 834 17.68 -32.50 12.21
C ASP A 834 17.24 -33.78 12.97
N ASP A 835 16.81 -33.64 14.21
CA ASP A 835 16.34 -34.73 15.09
C ASP A 835 15.00 -35.36 14.65
N LEU A 836 14.28 -34.72 13.73
CA LEU A 836 12.98 -35.19 13.22
C LEU A 836 13.03 -35.66 11.77
N GLN A 837 14.21 -35.69 11.16
CA GLN A 837 14.38 -36.22 9.81
C GLN A 837 14.00 -37.72 9.77
N GLY A 838 13.42 -38.16 8.65
CA GLY A 838 12.91 -39.53 8.48
C GLY A 838 11.46 -39.76 8.95
N LEU A 839 10.85 -38.83 9.68
CA LEU A 839 9.44 -38.92 10.11
C LEU A 839 8.40 -38.57 9.03
N GLY A 840 8.87 -38.17 7.83
CA GLY A 840 7.99 -37.83 6.69
C GLY A 840 7.56 -36.36 6.63
N ILE A 841 8.02 -35.50 7.54
CA ILE A 841 7.67 -34.07 7.59
C ILE A 841 8.05 -33.35 6.28
N GLY A 842 9.23 -33.64 5.72
CA GLY A 842 9.67 -33.06 4.45
C GLY A 842 8.71 -33.37 3.30
N SER A 843 8.28 -34.62 3.17
CA SER A 843 7.30 -35.05 2.17
C SER A 843 5.91 -34.45 2.43
N LEU A 844 5.48 -34.38 3.68
CA LEU A 844 4.20 -33.76 4.08
C LEU A 844 4.12 -32.30 3.61
N LEU A 845 5.13 -31.50 3.98
CA LEU A 845 5.21 -30.09 3.64
C LEU A 845 5.31 -29.87 2.12
N MET A 846 6.18 -30.59 1.42
CA MET A 846 6.30 -30.46 -0.03
C MET A 846 5.02 -30.86 -0.76
N ASN A 847 4.36 -31.97 -0.39
CA ASN A 847 3.11 -32.38 -1.03
C ASN A 847 2.00 -31.36 -0.83
N LYS A 848 1.90 -30.75 0.36
CA LYS A 848 0.98 -29.63 0.61
C LYS A 848 1.30 -28.45 -0.31
N MET A 849 2.57 -28.07 -0.42
CA MET A 849 2.99 -26.97 -1.28
C MET A 849 2.73 -27.24 -2.76
N ILE A 850 2.99 -28.46 -3.24
CA ILE A 850 2.70 -28.89 -4.62
C ILE A 850 1.19 -28.80 -4.89
N ARG A 851 0.33 -29.27 -3.97
CA ARG A 851 -1.13 -29.14 -4.09
C ARG A 851 -1.56 -27.67 -4.16
N TYR A 852 -0.99 -26.82 -3.31
CA TYR A 852 -1.26 -25.38 -3.30
C TYR A 852 -0.85 -24.72 -4.63
N CYS A 853 0.40 -24.89 -5.07
CA CYS A 853 0.89 -24.33 -6.34
C CYS A 853 0.07 -24.79 -7.54
N LYS A 854 -0.38 -26.06 -7.55
CA LYS A 854 -1.32 -26.56 -8.56
C LYS A 854 -2.65 -25.80 -8.53
N SER A 855 -3.24 -25.61 -7.34
CA SER A 855 -4.54 -24.94 -7.18
C SER A 855 -4.53 -23.46 -7.58
N VAL A 856 -3.38 -22.77 -7.44
CA VAL A 856 -3.22 -21.37 -7.88
C VAL A 856 -2.72 -21.25 -9.31
N GLY A 857 -2.61 -22.36 -10.05
CA GLY A 857 -2.28 -22.35 -11.48
C GLY A 857 -0.80 -22.16 -11.81
N THR A 858 0.12 -22.30 -10.86
CA THR A 858 1.56 -22.22 -11.14
C THR A 858 1.99 -23.34 -12.09
N LEU A 859 2.83 -23.06 -13.09
CA LEU A 859 3.16 -24.04 -14.14
C LEU A 859 4.34 -24.95 -13.77
N GLU A 860 5.38 -24.41 -13.15
CA GLU A 860 6.62 -25.13 -12.88
C GLU A 860 7.22 -24.73 -11.52
N MET A 861 7.70 -25.72 -10.77
CA MET A 861 8.38 -25.55 -9.49
C MET A 861 9.86 -25.91 -9.66
N ILE A 862 10.74 -25.01 -9.25
CA ILE A 862 12.20 -25.13 -9.41
C ILE A 862 12.92 -24.94 -8.08
N GLY A 863 14.08 -25.56 -7.90
CA GLY A 863 14.91 -25.33 -6.72
C GLY A 863 16.35 -25.80 -6.94
N LYS A 864 17.28 -25.08 -6.33
CA LYS A 864 18.72 -25.38 -6.38
C LYS A 864 19.13 -26.14 -5.13
N ILE A 865 19.88 -27.22 -5.31
CA ILE A 865 20.28 -28.12 -4.22
C ILE A 865 21.79 -28.33 -4.27
N MET A 866 22.50 -28.11 -3.16
CA MET A 866 23.93 -28.41 -3.13
C MET A 866 24.19 -29.90 -3.39
N VAL A 867 25.30 -30.18 -4.08
CA VAL A 867 25.65 -31.51 -4.61
C VAL A 867 25.72 -32.59 -3.53
N ASP A 868 26.22 -32.19 -2.37
CA ASP A 868 26.43 -32.98 -1.15
C ASP A 868 25.15 -33.18 -0.31
N ASN A 869 24.05 -32.48 -0.61
CA ASN A 869 22.77 -32.67 0.08
C ASN A 869 22.01 -33.91 -0.43
N HIS A 870 22.55 -35.09 -0.15
CA HIS A 870 21.96 -36.38 -0.56
C HIS A 870 20.52 -36.59 -0.06
N PRO A 871 20.15 -36.26 1.20
CA PRO A 871 18.78 -36.41 1.68
C PRO A 871 17.76 -35.60 0.86
N MET A 872 18.09 -34.35 0.55
CA MET A 872 17.20 -33.48 -0.24
C MET A 872 17.03 -33.98 -1.67
N ARG A 873 18.13 -34.43 -2.30
CA ARG A 873 18.10 -35.03 -3.64
C ARG A 873 17.24 -36.30 -3.68
N ALA A 874 17.31 -37.14 -2.65
CA ALA A 874 16.46 -38.32 -2.52
C ALA A 874 14.98 -37.94 -2.37
N LEU A 875 14.67 -36.95 -1.53
CA LEU A 875 13.31 -36.43 -1.35
C LEU A 875 12.73 -35.89 -2.67
N MET A 876 13.47 -35.05 -3.39
CA MET A 876 13.02 -34.50 -4.67
C MET A 876 12.77 -35.58 -5.71
N LYS A 877 13.65 -36.59 -5.80
CA LYS A 877 13.46 -37.75 -6.70
C LYS A 877 12.18 -38.52 -6.34
N HIS A 878 11.94 -38.75 -5.05
CA HIS A 878 10.73 -39.43 -4.57
C HIS A 878 9.43 -38.67 -4.92
N LEU A 879 9.49 -37.33 -4.90
CA LEU A 879 8.35 -36.46 -5.25
C LEU A 879 8.19 -36.22 -6.77
N GLY A 880 9.01 -36.87 -7.60
CA GLY A 880 8.89 -36.80 -9.07
C GLY A 880 9.62 -35.63 -9.73
N PHE A 881 10.52 -34.93 -9.02
CA PHE A 881 11.34 -33.89 -9.64
C PHE A 881 12.40 -34.51 -10.57
N THR A 882 12.58 -33.88 -11.73
CA THR A 882 13.73 -34.12 -12.58
C THR A 882 14.93 -33.38 -12.01
N GLN A 883 16.10 -34.02 -11.97
CA GLN A 883 17.33 -33.43 -11.43
C GLN A 883 18.40 -33.32 -12.52
N ARG A 884 19.04 -32.16 -12.64
CA ARG A 884 20.15 -31.91 -13.58
C ARG A 884 21.29 -31.23 -12.84
N PHE A 885 22.53 -31.63 -13.14
CA PHE A 885 23.70 -30.97 -12.57
C PHE A 885 23.99 -29.67 -13.32
N ASN A 886 24.09 -28.57 -12.60
CA ASN A 886 24.46 -27.26 -13.13
C ASN A 886 25.96 -27.04 -12.88
N MET A 887 26.74 -27.09 -13.96
CA MET A 887 28.20 -26.96 -13.90
C MET A 887 28.67 -25.55 -13.51
N GLU A 888 27.92 -24.50 -13.88
CA GLU A 888 28.33 -23.11 -13.65
C GLU A 888 28.18 -22.74 -12.18
N GLU A 889 27.05 -23.11 -11.58
CA GLU A 889 26.75 -22.82 -10.18
C GLU A 889 27.19 -23.91 -9.20
N GLN A 890 27.63 -25.07 -9.70
CA GLN A 890 28.01 -26.24 -8.89
C GLN A 890 26.88 -26.72 -7.96
N VAL A 891 25.65 -26.77 -8.50
CA VAL A 891 24.44 -27.22 -7.80
C VAL A 891 23.66 -28.24 -8.64
N VAL A 892 22.65 -28.86 -8.04
CA VAL A 892 21.67 -29.71 -8.73
C VAL A 892 20.35 -28.93 -8.84
N ASP A 893 19.93 -28.67 -10.07
CA ASP A 893 18.64 -28.08 -10.39
C ASP A 893 17.55 -29.16 -10.31
N ALA A 894 16.57 -28.98 -9.43
CA ALA A 894 15.39 -29.82 -9.32
C ALA A 894 14.19 -29.10 -9.94
N VAL A 895 13.53 -29.75 -10.90
CA VAL A 895 12.39 -29.18 -11.64
C VAL A 895 11.19 -30.13 -11.61
N LEU A 896 10.01 -29.61 -11.31
CA LEU A 896 8.73 -30.32 -11.36
C LEU A 896 7.70 -29.52 -12.16
N ARG A 897 7.15 -30.15 -13.20
CA ARG A 897 5.99 -29.63 -13.92
C ARG A 897 4.74 -29.79 -13.07
N LEU A 898 4.00 -28.69 -12.85
CA LEU A 898 2.80 -28.67 -12.03
C LEU A 898 1.51 -28.66 -12.85
N ASN A 899 1.46 -27.79 -13.87
CA ASN A 899 0.29 -27.57 -14.73
C ASN A 899 0.73 -27.40 -16.21
N GLU A 900 -0.20 -27.62 -17.14
CA GLU A 900 0.04 -27.41 -18.58
C GLU A 900 -0.05 -25.92 -18.95
N PRO A 901 0.77 -25.43 -19.91
CA PRO A 901 0.71 -24.05 -20.35
C PRO A 901 -0.50 -23.81 -21.26
N GLU A 902 -1.26 -22.76 -20.97
CA GLU A 902 -2.47 -22.36 -21.68
C GLU A 902 -2.18 -21.47 -22.91
N SER A 903 -0.97 -20.91 -23.02
CA SER A 903 -0.58 -20.03 -24.13
C SER A 903 0.82 -20.33 -24.69
N GLU A 904 1.07 -19.94 -25.94
CA GLU A 904 2.38 -20.07 -26.58
C GLU A 904 3.48 -19.32 -25.83
N TRP A 905 3.18 -18.15 -25.28
CA TRP A 905 4.16 -17.40 -24.48
C TRP A 905 4.56 -18.16 -23.21
N GLN A 906 3.61 -18.81 -22.52
CA GLN A 906 3.93 -19.65 -21.37
C GLN A 906 4.85 -20.80 -21.77
N ARG A 907 4.55 -21.48 -22.88
CA ARG A 907 5.43 -22.53 -23.44
C ARG A 907 6.84 -22.00 -23.69
N HIS A 908 6.96 -20.89 -24.43
CA HIS A 908 8.24 -20.27 -24.71
C HIS A 908 8.98 -19.88 -23.43
N ARG A 909 8.29 -19.34 -22.41
CA ARG A 909 8.92 -18.95 -21.14
C ARG A 909 9.45 -20.15 -20.35
N LEU A 910 8.79 -21.29 -20.48
CA LEU A 910 9.19 -22.55 -19.84
C LEU A 910 10.33 -23.24 -20.61
N GLU A 911 10.37 -23.07 -21.93
CA GLU A 911 11.44 -23.58 -22.81
C GLU A 911 12.70 -22.71 -22.78
N SER A 912 12.56 -21.39 -22.62
CA SER A 912 13.69 -20.51 -22.33
C SER A 912 14.26 -20.91 -20.97
N LEU A 913 15.44 -21.54 -20.99
CA LEU A 913 16.27 -21.67 -19.79
C LEU A 913 16.44 -20.26 -19.20
N ALA A 914 16.50 -20.18 -17.87
CA ALA A 914 16.79 -18.91 -17.22
C ALA A 914 18.18 -18.46 -17.69
N ASP A 915 18.23 -17.54 -18.64
CA ASP A 915 19.43 -16.79 -19.00
C ASP A 915 19.88 -15.91 -17.82
#